data_AF-A0A0D5ZJZ3-F1
#
_entry.id   AF-A0A0D5ZJZ3-F1
#
_cell.length_a   1.000
_cell.length_b   1.000
_cell.length_c   1.000
_cell.angle_alpha   90.00
_cell.angle_beta   90.00
_cell.angle_gamma   90.00
#
_symmetry.space_group_name_H-M   'P 1'
#
loop_
_entity.id
_entity.type
_entity.pdbx_description
1 polymer ?
#
loop_
_entity_poly.entity_id
_entity_poly.type
_entity_poly.pdbx_seq_one_letter_code
_entity_poly.pdbx_strand_id
1 'polypeptide(L)'
;MKLKNKVLVGASVATTLVVPAALVAANSEETKAKSLAQIFAEVEAEATTTNTAGEGNGAETVAEQPAQPEAKSVKSSSTVEEAKTTAKSYIDELSISDELKTYAKGEVDKKTSIEEVENLWQDVYSLDYQLTIVSSLKYLTETQKAVYKNQLEEKFKTEAAVENKYDSILEKANNSDTLMRDVETLLNKVKALKQSNNFVYALANKDNDTLQEVPAFITSKDALEAKNTEVNAIKSNTDLEQAKTSLESLEATKEALSQAYTDTDTKLKNVVAKTKEALNTFIDGTQNITAELQAKTKTKVSETNWLSTLVEIKNTIKSLDEATPAAVAEVAKKDEVKASIKYLNAEADKIAGYDAALKAIEDRLQDNKLNDENTTAPQLTQLTEALKAAEAALNGEGRLQEVQDAAKAAIDALPYLSTEIKENFKTQIDSKQLVSEVEAIKTQATDLNASAEELINQVKAAKAVKPTVKYTLASTDPTDLKADLNSKQTAGEDLLTHTEANGDTPESYVLTSKDTLKTDVDTKASEIKAAIEALDGDKILAKKREDAKAQINALEFLSDNAKSQYNNKIDTLEVPNDIDNVVTVATTVNEKAGELIGEVKKHPNYKEKDGNYIEADQDKKVAFDGAMDAATVLLENNKLKEWVENLPEGEAKLDVETKKDEVVRTYSELNGTERLNTAKEEAKATLDGLNYLPEEYKQAKKDEIEAAPSINAVNAIKDAAKALNASVEALVNALRDAKEYKTNENYTEAAPEKQAAFNNAITNGDALLSNEILKDKATTQETVDAATAEIKRTKAALDGFKKVAMDKLNEYKNARLLVNLSRVAVDEYVKQINDLTNPTKEQVDAIVNEAIEVNKVAGEHIRLLSSATSTIIDKPARYENASKETKANFNNLVEQQLALYNKVKDSATGQNPRTLEAELKNATSLEKITESFNALSQAFNKENLKAAEAKPVVNNKVESNSDNNWKKWLWIPVSLLVVGTVIIAAGLLRVYSKKKVSK
;
A
#
# COMPACT_ATOMS: atom_id res chain seq x y z
N MET A 1 -15.13 -22.67 -31.91
CA MET A 1 -16.53 -23.15 -31.92
C MET A 1 -17.43 -22.01 -31.48
N LYS A 2 -18.47 -21.66 -32.24
CA LYS A 2 -19.90 -21.80 -31.87
C LYS A 2 -20.19 -21.61 -30.36
N LEU A 3 -20.78 -20.50 -29.91
CA LEU A 3 -22.20 -20.09 -29.94
C LEU A 3 -23.15 -20.95 -29.08
N LYS A 4 -24.15 -20.27 -28.51
CA LYS A 4 -25.45 -20.78 -27.99
C LYS A 4 -25.41 -21.47 -26.61
N ASN A 5 -26.43 -21.36 -25.74
CA ASN A 5 -27.61 -20.46 -25.63
C ASN A 5 -28.39 -20.82 -24.33
N LYS A 6 -29.27 -19.94 -23.83
CA LYS A 6 -30.67 -20.18 -23.35
C LYS A 6 -31.01 -21.40 -22.41
N VAL A 7 -32.06 -21.39 -21.57
CA VAL A 7 -32.96 -20.37 -20.99
C VAL A 7 -33.87 -21.03 -19.92
N LEU A 8 -34.20 -20.29 -18.85
CA LEU A 8 -35.52 -20.24 -18.16
C LEU A 8 -36.09 -21.45 -17.37
N VAL A 9 -37.04 -21.07 -16.51
CA VAL A 9 -38.08 -21.83 -15.77
C VAL A 9 -37.63 -22.38 -14.40
N GLY A 10 -38.23 -21.98 -13.26
CA GLY A 10 -39.21 -20.90 -13.07
C GLY A 10 -39.96 -20.95 -11.73
N ALA A 11 -40.63 -19.84 -11.39
CA ALA A 11 -41.72 -19.70 -10.41
C ALA A 11 -41.42 -19.93 -8.90
N SER A 12 -42.09 -19.30 -7.93
CA SER A 12 -42.86 -18.02 -7.87
C SER A 12 -43.36 -17.79 -6.42
N VAL A 13 -44.01 -16.64 -6.18
CA VAL A 13 -44.75 -16.15 -4.98
C VAL A 13 -43.93 -15.10 -4.21
N ALA A 14 -44.05 -13.79 -4.52
CA ALA A 14 -45.15 -12.84 -4.22
C ALA A 14 -45.13 -12.40 -2.74
N THR A 15 -45.39 -11.14 -2.33
CA THR A 15 -45.74 -9.85 -2.99
C THR A 15 -45.29 -8.70 -2.02
N THR A 16 -45.28 -7.40 -2.31
CA THR A 16 -45.95 -6.57 -3.34
C THR A 16 -45.06 -5.38 -3.81
N LEU A 17 -45.64 -4.49 -4.62
CA LEU A 17 -45.17 -3.21 -5.17
C LEU A 17 -46.31 -2.17 -4.90
N VAL A 18 -46.23 -0.82 -5.05
CA VAL A 18 -45.15 0.14 -5.40
C VAL A 18 -45.52 1.58 -4.97
N VAL A 19 -44.49 2.45 -4.96
CA VAL A 19 -44.37 3.92 -5.08
C VAL A 19 -45.62 4.78 -5.45
N PRO A 20 -45.77 6.01 -4.89
CA PRO A 20 -46.87 6.96 -5.18
C PRO A 20 -46.63 7.89 -6.39
N ALA A 21 -47.73 8.38 -7.01
CA ALA A 21 -47.71 9.59 -7.85
C ALA A 21 -49.10 10.27 -8.02
N ALA A 22 -49.14 11.56 -7.68
CA ALA A 22 -49.83 12.68 -8.37
C ALA A 22 -51.39 12.81 -8.50
N LEU A 23 -51.81 14.06 -8.23
CA LEU A 23 -52.74 14.92 -9.00
C LEU A 23 -54.27 14.96 -8.73
N VAL A 24 -54.70 16.11 -8.16
CA VAL A 24 -55.82 17.00 -8.57
C VAL A 24 -57.26 16.46 -8.65
N ALA A 25 -58.17 17.05 -7.84
CA ALA A 25 -59.25 17.94 -8.32
C ALA A 25 -60.28 18.39 -7.23
N ALA A 26 -60.87 19.57 -7.46
CA ALA A 26 -62.24 20.01 -7.13
C ALA A 26 -62.67 20.39 -5.67
N ASN A 27 -62.77 21.71 -5.46
CA ASN A 27 -63.94 22.48 -4.99
C ASN A 27 -64.86 21.96 -3.86
N SER A 28 -64.95 22.77 -2.79
CA SER A 28 -66.24 23.32 -2.32
C SER A 28 -66.09 24.61 -1.48
N GLU A 29 -66.60 25.72 -2.03
CA GLU A 29 -67.31 26.82 -1.34
C GLU A 29 -66.67 27.57 -0.13
N GLU A 30 -66.07 28.71 -0.47
CA GLU A 30 -66.40 30.04 0.12
C GLU A 30 -67.95 30.24 0.10
N THR A 31 -68.67 30.96 0.96
CA THR A 31 -68.38 32.21 1.70
C THR A 31 -69.42 32.40 2.84
N LYS A 32 -69.07 33.12 3.91
CA LYS A 32 -69.92 34.12 4.63
C LYS A 32 -69.18 34.62 5.88
N ALA A 33 -69.24 35.86 6.33
CA ALA A 33 -69.56 37.18 5.78
C ALA A 33 -69.49 38.10 7.02
N LYS A 34 -68.73 39.20 6.97
CA LYS A 34 -68.76 40.21 8.03
C LYS A 34 -70.13 40.90 8.06
N SER A 35 -70.64 41.24 9.25
CA SER A 35 -71.68 42.26 9.38
C SER A 35 -71.61 42.95 10.74
N LEU A 36 -71.25 44.23 10.74
CA LEU A 36 -71.71 45.18 11.77
C LEU A 36 -71.74 46.59 11.17
N ALA A 37 -72.96 47.06 10.97
CA ALA A 37 -73.43 48.44 10.78
C ALA A 37 -72.47 49.53 10.25
N GLN A 38 -72.78 50.03 9.06
CA GLN A 38 -72.83 51.47 8.82
C GLN A 38 -74.03 51.77 7.92
N ILE A 39 -75.01 52.51 8.44
CA ILE A 39 -76.20 53.01 7.74
C ILE A 39 -76.25 54.52 8.01
N PHE A 40 -76.66 55.27 7.00
CA PHE A 40 -76.65 56.73 6.89
C PHE A 40 -75.26 57.36 6.70
N ALA A 41 -75.11 58.42 5.91
CA ALA A 41 -75.88 58.87 4.73
C ALA A 41 -75.09 60.01 4.10
N GLU A 42 -74.84 59.98 2.80
CA GLU A 42 -74.36 61.17 2.09
C GLU A 42 -74.82 61.18 0.64
N VAL A 43 -75.93 61.88 0.39
CA VAL A 43 -76.33 62.38 -0.92
C VAL A 43 -76.91 63.76 -0.71
N GLU A 44 -76.12 64.79 -0.97
CA GLU A 44 -76.65 66.09 -1.40
C GLU A 44 -75.63 66.78 -2.32
N ALA A 45 -75.88 66.74 -3.62
CA ALA A 45 -75.16 67.55 -4.62
C ALA A 45 -75.90 67.56 -5.96
N GLU A 46 -77.03 68.27 -6.06
CA GLU A 46 -77.41 68.93 -7.32
C GLU A 46 -78.46 70.03 -7.07
N ALA A 47 -78.01 71.30 -7.05
CA ALA A 47 -78.75 72.50 -7.47
C ALA A 47 -78.05 73.80 -6.97
N THR A 48 -76.98 74.21 -7.64
CA THR A 48 -76.57 75.62 -7.59
C THR A 48 -77.43 76.44 -8.55
N THR A 49 -78.18 77.43 -8.05
CA THR A 49 -78.30 78.73 -8.73
C THR A 49 -78.48 79.85 -7.73
N THR A 50 -77.91 80.99 -8.08
CA THR A 50 -77.69 82.15 -7.21
C THR A 50 -78.71 83.26 -7.42
N ASN A 51 -78.88 84.05 -6.37
CA ASN A 51 -78.93 85.51 -6.39
C ASN A 51 -80.19 86.30 -6.79
N THR A 52 -80.21 87.47 -6.13
CA THR A 52 -80.68 88.80 -6.55
C THR A 52 -82.16 89.14 -6.52
N ALA A 53 -82.41 90.23 -5.78
CA ALA A 53 -83.38 91.32 -6.01
C ALA A 53 -84.86 90.92 -6.12
N GLY A 54 -85.77 91.51 -5.34
CA GLY A 54 -85.82 92.95 -5.09
C GLY A 54 -86.74 93.59 -6.14
N GLU A 55 -87.57 94.54 -5.70
CA GLU A 55 -88.70 95.07 -6.48
C GLU A 55 -89.83 94.02 -6.62
N GLY A 56 -91.10 94.37 -6.44
CA GLY A 56 -91.72 95.68 -6.52
C GLY A 56 -92.88 95.56 -7.49
N ASN A 57 -94.01 96.19 -7.14
CA ASN A 57 -95.34 95.93 -7.71
C ASN A 57 -95.89 94.56 -7.25
N GLY A 58 -97.11 94.51 -6.70
CA GLY A 58 -98.23 95.38 -7.06
C GLY A 58 -98.97 94.76 -8.25
N ALA A 59 -99.44 93.55 -8.04
CA ALA A 59 -100.52 92.95 -8.79
C ALA A 59 -101.45 92.36 -7.74
N GLU A 60 -102.42 93.16 -7.32
CA GLU A 60 -103.67 92.62 -6.80
C GLU A 60 -104.13 91.59 -7.85
N THR A 61 -104.01 90.31 -7.53
CA THR A 61 -104.90 89.34 -8.15
C THR A 61 -106.27 89.68 -7.60
N VAL A 62 -106.93 90.62 -8.30
CA VAL A 62 -108.34 90.96 -8.16
C VAL A 62 -109.05 89.62 -8.19
N ALA A 63 -109.39 89.12 -7.00
CA ALA A 63 -110.27 87.97 -6.89
C ALA A 63 -111.52 88.39 -7.65
N GLU A 64 -111.81 87.70 -8.76
CA GLU A 64 -112.85 88.12 -9.71
C GLU A 64 -114.05 88.56 -8.90
N GLN A 65 -114.28 89.88 -8.87
CA GLN A 65 -115.39 90.45 -8.14
C GLN A 65 -116.59 89.70 -8.73
N PRO A 66 -117.38 88.97 -7.92
CA PRO A 66 -118.47 88.16 -8.46
C PRO A 66 -119.23 89.05 -9.43
N ALA A 67 -119.58 88.55 -10.63
CA ALA A 67 -120.10 89.43 -11.66
C ALA A 67 -121.31 90.19 -11.07
N GLN A 68 -121.18 91.51 -10.88
CA GLN A 68 -122.23 92.30 -10.24
C GLN A 68 -123.49 92.02 -11.08
N PRO A 69 -124.54 91.45 -10.47
CA PRO A 69 -125.61 90.90 -11.28
C PRO A 69 -126.26 92.02 -12.11
N GLU A 70 -126.96 91.67 -13.20
CA GLU A 70 -127.54 92.69 -14.09
C GLU A 70 -128.58 93.53 -13.33
N ALA A 71 -128.22 94.80 -13.09
CA ALA A 71 -129.02 95.74 -12.31
C ALA A 71 -130.35 96.05 -13.01
N LYS A 72 -131.37 95.23 -12.70
CA LYS A 72 -132.75 95.45 -13.13
C LYS A 72 -133.21 96.79 -12.56
N SER A 73 -133.84 97.64 -13.36
CA SER A 73 -134.34 98.94 -12.91
C SER A 73 -135.87 98.99 -12.92
N VAL A 74 -136.40 99.60 -11.87
CA VAL A 74 -137.81 99.80 -11.57
C VAL A 74 -138.29 101.19 -12.06
N LYS A 75 -137.36 102.11 -12.35
CA LYS A 75 -137.62 103.48 -12.86
C LYS A 75 -138.43 103.56 -14.16
N SER A 76 -138.56 102.47 -14.91
CA SER A 76 -139.37 102.36 -16.13
C SER A 76 -140.89 102.19 -15.88
N SER A 77 -141.30 101.96 -14.63
CA SER A 77 -142.71 101.80 -14.24
C SER A 77 -143.52 103.07 -14.49
N SER A 78 -144.78 102.96 -14.90
CA SER A 78 -145.62 104.13 -15.19
C SER A 78 -146.28 104.72 -13.93
N THR A 79 -146.39 103.92 -12.87
CA THR A 79 -146.96 104.30 -11.57
C THR A 79 -146.15 103.77 -10.39
N VAL A 80 -146.36 104.36 -9.21
CA VAL A 80 -145.67 103.98 -7.97
C VAL A 80 -145.99 102.54 -7.53
N GLU A 81 -147.20 102.04 -7.76
CA GLU A 81 -147.57 100.66 -7.36
C GLU A 81 -147.05 99.61 -8.35
N GLU A 82 -146.92 99.92 -9.65
CA GLU A 82 -146.16 99.08 -10.59
C GLU A 82 -144.69 98.98 -10.18
N ALA A 83 -144.10 100.11 -9.76
CA ALA A 83 -142.74 100.15 -9.25
C ALA A 83 -142.57 99.25 -8.01
N LYS A 84 -143.41 99.44 -6.98
CA LYS A 84 -143.37 98.60 -5.77
C LYS A 84 -143.53 97.12 -6.07
N THR A 85 -144.47 96.76 -6.94
CA THR A 85 -144.72 95.35 -7.31
C THR A 85 -143.48 94.74 -7.97
N THR A 86 -142.85 95.47 -8.90
CA THR A 86 -141.65 95.04 -9.62
C THR A 86 -140.45 94.91 -8.68
N ALA A 87 -140.20 95.92 -7.83
CA ALA A 87 -139.11 95.88 -6.84
C ALA A 87 -139.23 94.69 -5.87
N LYS A 88 -140.44 94.41 -5.36
CA LYS A 88 -140.65 93.24 -4.47
C LYS A 88 -140.36 91.91 -5.16
N SER A 89 -140.71 91.78 -6.45
CA SER A 89 -140.41 90.59 -7.25
C SER A 89 -138.91 90.40 -7.43
N TYR A 90 -138.15 91.48 -7.63
CA TYR A 90 -136.70 91.36 -7.73
C TYR A 90 -136.04 91.06 -6.37
N ILE A 91 -136.59 91.57 -5.26
CA ILE A 91 -136.16 91.21 -3.90
C ILE A 91 -136.38 89.71 -3.60
N ASP A 92 -137.42 89.09 -4.15
CA ASP A 92 -137.63 87.64 -4.05
C ASP A 92 -136.50 86.82 -4.71
N GLU A 93 -135.94 87.33 -5.82
CA GLU A 93 -134.90 86.66 -6.60
C GLU A 93 -133.48 86.76 -5.99
N LEU A 94 -133.25 87.64 -5.01
CA LEU A 94 -131.94 87.83 -4.39
C LEU A 94 -131.52 86.69 -3.46
N SER A 95 -130.22 86.55 -3.23
CA SER A 95 -129.62 85.51 -2.37
C SER A 95 -129.48 85.92 -0.88
N ILE A 96 -130.23 86.95 -0.46
CA ILE A 96 -130.32 87.41 0.93
C ILE A 96 -131.27 86.55 1.77
N SER A 97 -131.17 86.64 3.10
CA SER A 97 -132.04 85.89 4.02
C SER A 97 -133.53 86.26 3.90
N ASP A 98 -134.43 85.30 4.11
CA ASP A 98 -135.88 85.50 3.97
C ASP A 98 -136.44 86.58 4.91
N GLU A 99 -135.83 86.74 6.09
CA GLU A 99 -136.14 87.84 7.02
C GLU A 99 -135.80 89.20 6.40
N LEU A 100 -134.66 89.29 5.71
CA LEU A 100 -134.20 90.50 5.03
C LEU A 100 -135.05 90.80 3.80
N LYS A 101 -135.44 89.78 3.01
CA LYS A 101 -136.43 89.92 1.93
C LYS A 101 -137.74 90.49 2.45
N THR A 102 -138.24 89.94 3.56
CA THR A 102 -139.49 90.37 4.19
C THR A 102 -139.40 91.83 4.66
N TYR A 103 -138.30 92.19 5.34
CA TYR A 103 -138.04 93.57 5.76
C TYR A 103 -137.95 94.53 4.57
N ALA A 104 -137.16 94.21 3.55
CA ALA A 104 -136.94 95.03 2.36
C ALA A 104 -138.25 95.29 1.59
N LYS A 105 -139.09 94.27 1.38
CA LYS A 105 -140.41 94.42 0.77
C LYS A 105 -141.34 95.32 1.61
N GLY A 106 -141.30 95.19 2.94
CA GLY A 106 -142.04 96.04 3.86
C GLY A 106 -141.58 97.50 3.86
N GLU A 107 -140.31 97.76 3.56
CA GLU A 107 -139.79 99.12 3.31
C GLU A 107 -140.17 99.65 1.92
N VAL A 108 -140.24 98.81 0.89
CA VAL A 108 -140.74 99.17 -0.45
C VAL A 108 -142.20 99.64 -0.36
N ASP A 109 -143.05 98.95 0.41
CA ASP A 109 -144.46 99.34 0.61
C ASP A 109 -144.65 100.77 1.12
N LYS A 110 -143.72 101.25 1.96
CA LYS A 110 -143.78 102.57 2.61
C LYS A 110 -143.39 103.73 1.70
N LYS A 111 -142.72 103.46 0.56
CA LYS A 111 -142.25 104.52 -0.35
C LYS A 111 -143.40 105.14 -1.12
N THR A 112 -143.28 106.42 -1.49
CA THR A 112 -144.37 107.19 -2.10
C THR A 112 -144.07 107.66 -3.53
N SER A 113 -142.83 107.49 -3.98
CA SER A 113 -142.38 107.78 -5.34
C SER A 113 -141.61 106.60 -5.95
N ILE A 114 -141.53 106.57 -7.29
CA ILE A 114 -140.80 105.52 -8.03
C ILE A 114 -139.29 105.58 -7.73
N GLU A 115 -138.73 106.78 -7.51
CA GLU A 115 -137.31 106.96 -7.23
C GLU A 115 -136.92 106.46 -5.83
N GLU A 116 -137.77 106.68 -4.81
CA GLU A 116 -137.57 106.08 -3.48
C GLU A 116 -137.63 104.54 -3.50
N VAL A 117 -138.45 103.95 -4.39
CA VAL A 117 -138.53 102.50 -4.59
C VAL A 117 -137.27 101.97 -5.29
N GLU A 118 -136.81 102.65 -6.35
CA GLU A 118 -135.58 102.27 -7.07
C GLU A 118 -134.37 102.32 -6.15
N ASN A 119 -134.17 103.40 -5.41
CA ASN A 119 -132.98 103.56 -4.57
C ASN A 119 -132.93 102.49 -3.47
N LEU A 120 -134.08 102.17 -2.84
CA LEU A 120 -134.15 101.07 -1.89
C LEU A 120 -133.87 99.71 -2.55
N TRP A 121 -134.38 99.47 -3.76
CA TRP A 121 -134.06 98.25 -4.51
C TRP A 121 -132.55 98.11 -4.76
N GLN A 122 -131.90 99.16 -5.26
CA GLN A 122 -130.46 99.17 -5.50
C GLN A 122 -129.64 99.00 -4.20
N ASP A 123 -130.11 99.49 -3.05
CA ASP A 123 -129.47 99.25 -1.75
C ASP A 123 -129.55 97.78 -1.29
N VAL A 124 -130.72 97.14 -1.47
CA VAL A 124 -130.93 95.70 -1.17
C VAL A 124 -130.09 94.84 -2.11
N TYR A 125 -129.99 95.26 -3.36
CA TYR A 125 -129.20 94.62 -4.40
C TYR A 125 -127.69 94.67 -4.11
N SER A 126 -127.21 95.86 -3.75
CA SER A 126 -125.83 96.08 -3.31
C SER A 126 -125.51 95.21 -2.09
N LEU A 127 -126.45 95.08 -1.15
CA LEU A 127 -126.26 94.21 0.02
C LEU A 127 -126.11 92.72 -0.32
N ASP A 128 -126.95 92.17 -1.21
CA ASP A 128 -126.85 90.77 -1.66
C ASP A 128 -125.47 90.48 -2.25
N TYR A 129 -124.98 91.45 -3.03
CA TYR A 129 -123.68 91.41 -3.64
C TYR A 129 -122.55 91.38 -2.60
N GLN A 130 -122.60 92.25 -1.58
CA GLN A 130 -121.60 92.28 -0.50
C GLN A 130 -121.65 91.01 0.37
N LEU A 131 -122.84 90.47 0.65
CA LEU A 131 -123.02 89.19 1.36
C LEU A 131 -122.44 88.01 0.57
N THR A 132 -122.50 88.05 -0.76
CA THR A 132 -121.88 87.08 -1.66
C THR A 132 -120.35 87.15 -1.58
N ILE A 133 -119.76 88.35 -1.58
CA ILE A 133 -118.31 88.52 -1.40
C ILE A 133 -117.85 87.96 -0.05
N VAL A 134 -118.53 88.30 1.06
CA VAL A 134 -118.21 87.73 2.40
C VAL A 134 -118.32 86.20 2.41
N SER A 135 -119.23 85.60 1.64
CA SER A 135 -119.35 84.14 1.52
C SER A 135 -118.15 83.49 0.84
N SER A 136 -117.56 84.18 -0.15
CA SER A 136 -116.45 83.68 -0.99
C SER A 136 -115.06 83.74 -0.32
N LEU A 137 -114.94 84.45 0.80
CA LEU A 137 -113.72 84.51 1.61
C LEU A 137 -113.25 83.09 2.01
N LYS A 138 -111.94 82.82 1.91
CA LYS A 138 -111.43 81.44 1.85
C LYS A 138 -110.94 80.90 3.19
N TYR A 139 -110.38 81.77 4.02
CA TYR A 139 -109.67 81.43 5.27
C TYR A 139 -110.50 81.74 6.52
N LEU A 140 -111.50 82.61 6.42
CA LEU A 140 -112.56 82.73 7.43
C LEU A 140 -113.38 81.43 7.52
N THR A 141 -113.67 80.99 8.74
CA THR A 141 -114.63 79.92 9.00
C THR A 141 -116.06 80.38 8.69
N GLU A 142 -116.99 79.45 8.46
CA GLU A 142 -118.40 79.80 8.23
C GLU A 142 -119.02 80.60 9.41
N THR A 143 -118.61 80.32 10.66
CA THR A 143 -118.99 81.13 11.83
C THR A 143 -118.47 82.57 11.72
N GLN A 144 -117.21 82.76 11.31
CA GLN A 144 -116.61 84.09 11.14
C GLN A 144 -117.25 84.86 9.97
N LYS A 145 -117.56 84.18 8.86
CA LYS A 145 -118.33 84.77 7.75
C LYS A 145 -119.72 85.21 8.23
N ALA A 146 -120.39 84.40 9.05
CA ALA A 146 -121.70 84.73 9.60
C ALA A 146 -121.68 86.01 10.46
N VAL A 147 -120.59 86.31 11.17
CA VAL A 147 -120.42 87.58 11.90
C VAL A 147 -120.52 88.77 10.94
N TYR A 148 -119.73 88.77 9.85
CA TYR A 148 -119.74 89.87 8.89
C TYR A 148 -121.04 89.93 8.08
N LYS A 149 -121.65 88.78 7.75
CA LYS A 149 -122.98 88.73 7.12
C LYS A 149 -124.03 89.41 7.99
N ASN A 150 -124.11 89.04 9.27
CA ASN A 150 -125.09 89.62 10.19
C ASN A 150 -124.86 91.12 10.39
N GLN A 151 -123.60 91.59 10.44
CA GLN A 151 -123.27 93.02 10.47
C GLN A 151 -123.73 93.77 9.22
N LEU A 152 -123.55 93.18 8.02
CA LEU A 152 -124.06 93.75 6.76
C LEU A 152 -125.59 93.86 6.76
N GLU A 153 -126.29 92.78 7.16
CA GLU A 153 -127.76 92.76 7.25
C GLU A 153 -128.31 93.75 8.29
N GLU A 154 -127.68 93.86 9.46
CA GLU A 154 -128.07 94.81 10.51
C GLU A 154 -127.85 96.27 10.06
N LYS A 155 -126.72 96.54 9.40
CA LYS A 155 -126.43 97.88 8.85
C LYS A 155 -127.40 98.26 7.73
N PHE A 156 -127.87 97.30 6.94
CA PHE A 156 -128.96 97.57 5.98
C PHE A 156 -130.22 98.07 6.69
N LYS A 157 -130.69 97.37 7.73
CA LYS A 157 -131.93 97.64 8.47
C LYS A 157 -131.96 98.99 9.23
N THR A 158 -130.83 99.70 9.35
CA THR A 158 -130.66 100.82 10.30
C THR A 158 -130.32 102.18 9.67
N GLU A 159 -129.63 102.21 8.52
CA GLU A 159 -129.25 103.46 7.83
C GLU A 159 -130.02 103.62 6.50
N ALA A 160 -130.43 104.84 6.12
CA ALA A 160 -131.07 105.08 4.81
C ALA A 160 -130.02 105.14 3.66
N ALA A 161 -130.49 105.16 2.41
CA ALA A 161 -129.67 105.13 1.18
C ALA A 161 -128.51 106.14 1.19
N VAL A 162 -127.29 105.64 1.36
CA VAL A 162 -126.02 106.39 1.34
C VAL A 162 -124.98 105.58 0.58
N GLU A 163 -124.22 106.24 -0.29
CA GLU A 163 -123.13 105.66 -1.07
C GLU A 163 -122.04 105.07 -0.15
N ASN A 164 -121.44 103.92 -0.53
CA ASN A 164 -120.37 103.23 0.21
C ASN A 164 -120.73 102.70 1.62
N LYS A 165 -122.02 102.50 1.91
CA LYS A 165 -122.55 102.07 3.22
C LYS A 165 -121.93 100.77 3.78
N TYR A 166 -121.56 99.81 2.93
CA TYR A 166 -121.09 98.48 3.35
C TYR A 166 -119.57 98.32 3.41
N ASP A 167 -118.82 99.18 2.73
CA ASP A 167 -117.41 98.99 2.38
C ASP A 167 -116.54 98.74 3.61
N SER A 168 -116.76 99.47 4.71
CA SER A 168 -116.01 99.31 5.96
C SER A 168 -116.21 97.95 6.65
N ILE A 169 -117.34 97.26 6.43
CA ILE A 169 -117.54 95.89 6.93
C ILE A 169 -116.85 94.89 6.00
N LEU A 170 -116.93 95.10 4.69
CA LEU A 170 -116.28 94.25 3.70
C LEU A 170 -114.74 94.33 3.79
N GLU A 171 -114.19 95.53 3.99
CA GLU A 171 -112.77 95.77 4.22
C GLU A 171 -112.31 94.98 5.46
N LYS A 172 -113.05 95.06 6.58
CA LYS A 172 -112.77 94.26 7.78
C LYS A 172 -112.84 92.76 7.52
N ALA A 173 -113.79 92.29 6.72
CA ALA A 173 -113.92 90.87 6.38
C ALA A 173 -112.72 90.38 5.51
N ASN A 174 -112.35 91.13 4.47
CA ASN A 174 -111.18 90.85 3.62
C ASN A 174 -109.86 90.89 4.41
N ASN A 175 -109.72 91.88 5.29
CA ASN A 175 -108.56 91.99 6.17
C ASN A 175 -108.48 90.76 7.09
N SER A 176 -109.57 90.39 7.76
CA SER A 176 -109.58 89.20 8.63
C SER A 176 -109.37 87.88 7.88
N ASP A 177 -109.83 87.73 6.63
CA ASP A 177 -109.51 86.58 5.77
C ASP A 177 -107.99 86.50 5.49
N THR A 178 -107.39 87.64 5.17
CA THR A 178 -105.94 87.78 4.98
C THR A 178 -105.16 87.42 6.25
N LEU A 179 -105.64 87.86 7.42
CA LEU A 179 -105.02 87.52 8.71
C LEU A 179 -105.13 86.02 9.04
N MET A 180 -106.26 85.38 8.73
CA MET A 180 -106.42 83.93 8.92
C MET A 180 -105.48 83.10 8.02
N ARG A 181 -105.22 83.56 6.79
CA ARG A 181 -104.20 82.97 5.90
C ARG A 181 -102.79 83.09 6.47
N ASP A 182 -102.43 84.27 6.98
CA ASP A 182 -101.12 84.51 7.57
C ASP A 182 -100.93 83.67 8.85
N VAL A 183 -101.98 83.54 9.66
CA VAL A 183 -102.05 82.63 10.81
C VAL A 183 -101.81 81.18 10.40
N GLU A 184 -102.46 80.69 9.35
CA GLU A 184 -102.27 79.31 8.87
C GLU A 184 -100.85 79.07 8.34
N THR A 185 -100.27 80.07 7.66
CA THR A 185 -98.86 80.06 7.24
C THR A 185 -97.92 79.96 8.43
N LEU A 186 -98.21 80.68 9.52
CA LEU A 186 -97.41 80.69 10.74
C LEU A 186 -97.53 79.38 11.53
N LEU A 187 -98.73 78.80 11.65
CA LEU A 187 -98.93 77.47 12.27
C LEU A 187 -98.10 76.38 11.58
N ASN A 188 -97.97 76.45 10.25
CA ASN A 188 -97.11 75.53 9.51
C ASN A 188 -95.61 75.73 9.82
N LYS A 189 -95.15 76.97 10.02
CA LYS A 189 -93.78 77.24 10.50
C LYS A 189 -93.56 76.67 11.91
N VAL A 190 -94.51 76.86 12.82
CA VAL A 190 -94.46 76.27 14.18
C VAL A 190 -94.32 74.75 14.13
N LYS A 191 -95.09 74.08 13.26
CA LYS A 191 -95.00 72.63 13.05
C LYS A 191 -93.61 72.20 12.54
N ALA A 192 -93.05 72.92 11.57
CA ALA A 192 -91.72 72.63 11.02
C ALA A 192 -90.61 72.81 12.08
N LEU A 193 -90.67 73.88 12.90
CA LEU A 193 -89.71 74.12 13.98
C LEU A 193 -89.70 72.97 14.99
N LYS A 194 -90.88 72.50 15.43
CA LYS A 194 -91.02 71.35 16.33
C LYS A 194 -90.47 70.03 15.78
N GLN A 195 -90.42 69.90 14.45
CA GLN A 195 -89.92 68.71 13.75
C GLN A 195 -88.43 68.78 13.40
N SER A 196 -87.76 69.91 13.63
CA SER A 196 -86.32 70.04 13.39
C SER A 196 -85.51 69.16 14.35
N ASN A 197 -84.46 68.48 13.87
CA ASN A 197 -83.73 67.52 14.72
C ASN A 197 -83.09 68.19 15.94
N ASN A 198 -82.69 69.46 15.86
CA ASN A 198 -82.17 70.20 17.01
C ASN A 198 -83.24 70.44 18.08
N PHE A 199 -84.48 70.75 17.69
CA PHE A 199 -85.60 70.89 18.63
C PHE A 199 -85.87 69.57 19.36
N VAL A 200 -85.91 68.46 18.61
CA VAL A 200 -86.11 67.11 19.16
C VAL A 200 -84.94 66.70 20.07
N TYR A 201 -83.70 66.91 19.62
CA TYR A 201 -82.50 66.52 20.36
C TYR A 201 -82.31 67.32 21.65
N ALA A 202 -82.56 68.63 21.63
CA ALA A 202 -82.48 69.49 22.82
C ALA A 202 -83.50 69.09 23.89
N LEU A 203 -84.70 68.64 23.50
CA LEU A 203 -85.71 68.13 24.43
C LEU A 203 -85.35 66.73 24.97
N ALA A 204 -84.88 65.82 24.10
CA ALA A 204 -84.50 64.47 24.48
C ALA A 204 -83.27 64.45 25.42
N ASN A 205 -82.36 65.41 25.27
CA ASN A 205 -81.10 65.51 26.00
C ASN A 205 -81.05 66.74 26.91
N LYS A 206 -82.20 67.22 27.40
CA LYS A 206 -82.33 68.47 28.17
C LYS A 206 -81.44 68.57 29.42
N ASP A 207 -81.03 67.42 29.97
CA ASP A 207 -80.20 67.30 31.18
C ASP A 207 -78.70 67.09 30.85
N ASN A 208 -78.31 67.16 29.56
CA ASN A 208 -76.92 66.99 29.10
C ASN A 208 -76.12 68.28 29.34
N ASP A 209 -75.05 68.19 30.12
CA ASP A 209 -74.16 69.28 30.54
C ASP A 209 -73.53 70.08 29.38
N THR A 210 -73.49 69.49 28.19
CA THR A 210 -72.94 70.07 26.97
C THR A 210 -73.89 71.09 26.36
N LEU A 211 -75.21 70.86 26.46
CA LEU A 211 -76.21 71.68 25.83
C LEU A 211 -76.48 72.94 26.67
N GLN A 212 -76.11 74.10 26.13
CA GLN A 212 -76.27 75.38 26.82
C GLN A 212 -77.62 76.05 26.53
N GLU A 213 -78.08 76.91 27.43
CA GLU A 213 -79.35 77.69 27.34
C GLU A 213 -80.65 76.87 27.18
N VAL A 214 -80.63 75.54 27.29
CA VAL A 214 -81.81 74.67 27.13
C VAL A 214 -83.02 75.08 28.02
N PRO A 215 -82.87 75.48 29.30
CA PRO A 215 -84.01 75.92 30.11
C PRO A 215 -84.73 77.17 29.55
N ALA A 216 -83.99 78.09 28.91
CA ALA A 216 -84.56 79.28 28.30
C ALA A 216 -85.32 78.92 27.02
N PHE A 217 -84.78 77.99 26.22
CA PHE A 217 -85.47 77.40 25.07
C PHE A 217 -86.76 76.66 25.47
N ILE A 218 -86.73 75.81 26.50
CA ILE A 218 -87.93 75.11 27.01
C ILE A 218 -89.01 76.12 27.42
N THR A 219 -88.65 77.15 28.19
CA THR A 219 -89.57 78.22 28.61
C THR A 219 -90.23 78.91 27.40
N SER A 220 -89.48 79.16 26.34
CA SER A 220 -89.99 79.76 25.10
C SER A 220 -90.89 78.83 24.31
N LYS A 221 -90.48 77.56 24.16
CA LYS A 221 -91.27 76.49 23.55
C LYS A 221 -92.63 76.39 24.24
N ASP A 222 -92.68 76.38 25.57
CA ASP A 222 -93.94 76.25 26.31
C ASP A 222 -94.86 77.47 26.09
N ALA A 223 -94.29 78.68 26.01
CA ALA A 223 -95.03 79.88 25.62
C ALA A 223 -95.56 79.82 24.17
N LEU A 224 -94.76 79.30 23.24
CA LEU A 224 -95.17 79.05 21.86
C LEU A 224 -96.30 78.01 21.77
N GLU A 225 -96.28 76.96 22.59
CA GLU A 225 -97.35 75.97 22.64
C GLU A 225 -98.66 76.55 23.19
N ALA A 226 -98.59 77.41 24.20
CA ALA A 226 -99.75 78.16 24.68
C ALA A 226 -100.36 79.03 23.55
N LYS A 227 -99.54 79.85 22.86
CA LYS A 227 -100.03 80.71 21.76
C LYS A 227 -100.52 79.92 20.54
N ASN A 228 -99.87 78.82 20.20
CA ASN A 228 -100.34 77.90 19.17
C ASN A 228 -101.71 77.30 19.53
N THR A 229 -101.99 77.06 20.82
CA THR A 229 -103.28 76.57 21.29
C THR A 229 -104.37 77.65 21.21
N GLU A 230 -104.08 78.86 21.67
CA GLU A 230 -104.99 80.02 21.56
C GLU A 230 -105.42 80.27 20.10
N VAL A 231 -104.47 80.29 19.16
CA VAL A 231 -104.74 80.53 17.74
C VAL A 231 -105.56 79.40 17.10
N ASN A 232 -105.33 78.14 17.47
CA ASN A 232 -106.14 77.02 16.96
C ASN A 232 -107.57 77.01 17.53
N ALA A 233 -107.79 77.59 18.71
CA ALA A 233 -109.14 77.81 19.23
C ALA A 233 -109.93 78.80 18.36
N ILE A 234 -109.30 79.91 17.91
CA ILE A 234 -109.95 80.88 17.01
C ILE A 234 -110.45 80.23 15.71
N LYS A 235 -109.64 79.33 15.10
CA LYS A 235 -110.05 78.54 13.91
C LYS A 235 -111.20 77.56 14.18
N SER A 236 -111.51 77.28 15.44
CA SER A 236 -112.46 76.27 15.88
C SER A 236 -113.72 76.87 16.53
N ASN A 237 -113.86 78.20 16.53
CA ASN A 237 -115.00 78.89 17.13
C ASN A 237 -116.31 78.58 16.39
N THR A 238 -117.27 77.99 17.12
CA THR A 238 -118.64 77.71 16.65
C THR A 238 -119.69 78.66 17.22
N ASP A 239 -119.35 79.42 18.27
CA ASP A 239 -120.21 80.46 18.84
C ASP A 239 -120.00 81.80 18.12
N LEU A 240 -121.10 82.49 17.79
CA LEU A 240 -121.07 83.68 16.94
C LEU A 240 -120.48 84.92 17.63
N GLU A 241 -120.80 85.16 18.91
CA GLU A 241 -120.25 86.31 19.64
C GLU A 241 -118.79 86.06 20.02
N GLN A 242 -118.40 84.82 20.36
CA GLN A 242 -116.99 84.46 20.53
C GLN A 242 -116.20 84.58 19.22
N ALA A 243 -116.77 84.20 18.08
CA ALA A 243 -116.15 84.39 16.77
C ALA A 243 -115.93 85.88 16.47
N LYS A 244 -116.91 86.74 16.78
CA LYS A 244 -116.82 88.20 16.66
C LYS A 244 -115.72 88.80 17.55
N THR A 245 -115.71 88.47 18.84
CA THR A 245 -114.64 88.91 19.77
C THR A 245 -113.26 88.41 19.33
N SER A 246 -113.18 87.18 18.81
CA SER A 246 -111.90 86.59 18.35
C SER A 246 -111.40 87.18 17.02
N LEU A 247 -112.32 87.69 16.17
CA LEU A 247 -111.96 88.46 14.97
C LEU A 247 -111.39 89.83 15.34
N GLU A 248 -111.98 90.50 16.35
CA GLU A 248 -111.47 91.77 16.89
C GLU A 248 -110.06 91.64 17.51
N SER A 249 -109.74 90.48 18.11
CA SER A 249 -108.41 90.18 18.67
C SER A 249 -107.47 89.42 17.73
N LEU A 250 -107.85 89.17 16.48
CA LEU A 250 -107.14 88.25 15.57
C LEU A 250 -105.70 88.71 15.27
N GLU A 251 -105.51 89.99 14.92
CA GLU A 251 -104.17 90.54 14.64
C GLU A 251 -103.24 90.40 15.87
N ALA A 252 -103.71 90.84 17.04
CA ALA A 252 -102.92 90.74 18.28
C ALA A 252 -102.55 89.28 18.62
N THR A 253 -103.42 88.32 18.33
CA THR A 253 -103.15 86.89 18.58
C THR A 253 -102.18 86.31 17.53
N LYS A 254 -102.28 86.73 16.27
CA LYS A 254 -101.32 86.42 15.18
C LYS A 254 -99.92 86.97 15.51
N GLU A 255 -99.83 88.23 15.92
CA GLU A 255 -98.57 88.87 16.34
C GLU A 255 -97.95 88.14 17.53
N ALA A 256 -98.74 87.83 18.57
CA ALA A 256 -98.27 87.08 19.73
C ALA A 256 -97.72 85.68 19.37
N LEU A 257 -98.39 84.95 18.47
CA LEU A 257 -97.87 83.68 17.96
C LEU A 257 -96.57 83.87 17.17
N SER A 258 -96.46 84.93 16.38
CA SER A 258 -95.29 85.22 15.55
C SER A 258 -94.07 85.57 16.41
N GLN A 259 -94.30 86.36 17.47
CA GLN A 259 -93.28 86.70 18.45
C GLN A 259 -92.82 85.47 19.24
N ALA A 260 -93.75 84.62 19.70
CA ALA A 260 -93.41 83.38 20.39
C ALA A 260 -92.65 82.39 19.49
N TYR A 261 -93.02 82.29 18.20
CA TYR A 261 -92.31 81.48 17.22
C TYR A 261 -90.86 81.97 17.05
N THR A 262 -90.71 83.29 16.87
CA THR A 262 -89.41 83.93 16.68
C THR A 262 -88.53 83.76 17.91
N ASP A 263 -89.07 83.98 19.11
CA ASP A 263 -88.36 83.75 20.38
C ASP A 263 -87.91 82.29 20.55
N THR A 264 -88.75 81.30 20.17
CA THR A 264 -88.39 79.87 20.29
C THR A 264 -87.32 79.48 19.26
N ASP A 265 -87.44 79.90 18.01
CA ASP A 265 -86.45 79.66 16.96
C ASP A 265 -85.11 80.34 17.28
N THR A 266 -85.14 81.60 17.76
CA THR A 266 -83.95 82.30 18.24
C THR A 266 -83.30 81.56 19.41
N LYS A 267 -84.06 81.15 20.42
CA LYS A 267 -83.49 80.41 21.57
C LYS A 267 -82.98 79.03 21.20
N LEU A 268 -83.60 78.32 20.25
CA LEU A 268 -83.06 77.07 19.72
C LEU A 268 -81.73 77.29 18.98
N LYS A 269 -81.61 78.37 18.20
CA LYS A 269 -80.35 78.78 17.56
C LYS A 269 -79.29 79.19 18.60
N ASN A 270 -79.69 79.85 19.69
CA ASN A 270 -78.80 80.15 20.80
C ASN A 270 -78.30 78.88 21.50
N VAL A 271 -79.15 77.87 21.72
CA VAL A 271 -78.70 76.56 22.25
C VAL A 271 -77.58 75.98 21.39
N VAL A 272 -77.70 76.03 20.06
CA VAL A 272 -76.62 75.61 19.14
C VAL A 272 -75.38 76.49 19.29
N ALA A 273 -75.52 77.82 19.18
CA ALA A 273 -74.40 78.75 19.22
C ALA A 273 -73.62 78.69 20.56
N LYS A 274 -74.33 78.61 21.68
CA LYS A 274 -73.74 78.53 23.03
C LYS A 274 -73.13 77.17 23.32
N THR A 275 -73.70 76.09 22.75
CA THR A 275 -73.06 74.77 22.76
C THR A 275 -71.74 74.79 21.96
N LYS A 276 -71.68 75.49 20.81
CA LYS A 276 -70.42 75.69 20.07
C LYS A 276 -69.40 76.51 20.86
N GLU A 277 -69.81 77.62 21.48
CA GLU A 277 -68.93 78.44 22.35
C GLU A 277 -68.35 77.60 23.50
N ALA A 278 -69.20 76.91 24.26
CA ALA A 278 -68.79 76.07 25.38
C ALA A 278 -67.89 74.90 24.95
N LEU A 279 -68.16 74.28 23.80
CA LEU A 279 -67.32 73.23 23.24
C LEU A 279 -65.96 73.77 22.76
N ASN A 280 -65.92 74.93 22.11
CA ASN A 280 -64.65 75.57 21.76
C ASN A 280 -63.83 75.91 23.02
N THR A 281 -64.47 76.40 24.09
CA THR A 281 -63.82 76.62 25.40
C THR A 281 -63.34 75.31 26.03
N PHE A 282 -64.10 74.21 25.92
CA PHE A 282 -63.67 72.89 26.36
C PHE A 282 -62.43 72.41 25.59
N ILE A 283 -62.41 72.59 24.26
CA ILE A 283 -61.26 72.26 23.40
C ILE A 283 -60.05 73.13 23.72
N ASP A 284 -60.21 74.41 24.08
CA ASP A 284 -59.12 75.26 24.59
C ASP A 284 -58.61 74.81 25.97
N GLY A 285 -59.47 74.16 26.77
CA GLY A 285 -59.14 73.66 28.09
C GLY A 285 -58.39 72.32 28.11
N THR A 286 -58.40 71.55 27.03
CA THR A 286 -57.66 70.27 26.96
C THR A 286 -56.16 70.51 27.04
N GLN A 287 -55.44 69.65 27.77
CA GLN A 287 -54.03 69.87 28.13
C GLN A 287 -53.07 68.89 27.47
N ASN A 288 -53.59 67.73 27.03
CA ASN A 288 -52.78 66.57 26.64
C ASN A 288 -52.89 66.26 25.14
N ILE A 289 -53.72 67.00 24.40
CA ILE A 289 -53.82 66.93 22.94
C ILE A 289 -53.16 68.15 22.28
N THR A 290 -52.87 68.01 20.99
CA THR A 290 -52.04 68.95 20.23
C THR A 290 -52.82 70.19 19.81
N ALA A 291 -52.13 71.32 19.65
CA ALA A 291 -52.74 72.57 19.19
C ALA A 291 -53.35 72.43 17.76
N GLU A 292 -52.79 71.59 16.90
CA GLU A 292 -53.38 71.31 15.58
C GLU A 292 -54.66 70.45 15.71
N LEU A 293 -54.70 69.50 16.65
CA LEU A 293 -55.91 68.72 16.93
C LEU A 293 -57.03 69.62 17.44
N GLN A 294 -56.71 70.51 18.38
CA GLN A 294 -57.63 71.51 18.90
C GLN A 294 -58.18 72.37 17.74
N ALA A 295 -57.32 72.87 16.85
CA ALA A 295 -57.73 73.66 15.69
C ALA A 295 -58.68 72.90 14.75
N LYS A 296 -58.32 71.68 14.32
CA LYS A 296 -59.20 70.84 13.46
C LYS A 296 -60.53 70.50 14.13
N THR A 297 -60.52 70.24 15.44
CA THR A 297 -61.74 69.94 16.19
C THR A 297 -62.66 71.16 16.22
N LYS A 298 -62.13 72.38 16.46
CA LYS A 298 -62.90 73.63 16.36
C LYS A 298 -63.44 73.90 14.95
N THR A 299 -62.71 73.51 13.90
CA THR A 299 -63.21 73.57 12.52
C THR A 299 -64.46 72.69 12.36
N LYS A 300 -64.40 71.42 12.78
CA LYS A 300 -65.58 70.51 12.76
C LYS A 300 -66.76 71.08 13.58
N VAL A 301 -66.50 71.73 14.71
CA VAL A 301 -67.53 72.41 15.53
C VAL A 301 -68.15 73.62 14.81
N SER A 302 -67.37 74.35 14.01
CA SER A 302 -67.91 75.47 13.22
C SER A 302 -68.82 75.00 12.07
N GLU A 303 -68.46 73.90 11.41
CA GLU A 303 -69.12 73.35 10.23
C GLU A 303 -70.50 72.73 10.51
N THR A 304 -70.66 71.96 11.59
CA THR A 304 -71.95 71.35 11.93
C THR A 304 -72.85 72.27 12.77
N ASN A 305 -74.15 72.31 12.48
CA ASN A 305 -75.15 72.97 13.35
C ASN A 305 -75.99 71.94 14.15
N TRP A 306 -75.65 70.65 14.11
CA TRP A 306 -76.39 69.59 14.78
C TRP A 306 -75.90 69.38 16.21
N LEU A 307 -76.82 69.43 17.18
CA LEU A 307 -76.49 69.28 18.60
C LEU A 307 -75.93 67.90 18.95
N SER A 308 -76.35 66.83 18.27
CA SER A 308 -75.81 65.48 18.44
C SER A 308 -74.32 65.40 18.12
N THR A 309 -73.93 65.91 16.96
CA THR A 309 -72.54 65.91 16.48
C THR A 309 -71.63 66.74 17.40
N LEU A 310 -72.12 67.88 17.92
CA LEU A 310 -71.41 68.68 18.94
C LEU A 310 -71.12 67.85 20.21
N VAL A 311 -72.09 67.10 20.72
CA VAL A 311 -71.91 66.23 21.90
C VAL A 311 -70.94 65.08 21.62
N GLU A 312 -71.02 64.46 20.45
CA GLU A 312 -70.10 63.38 20.02
C GLU A 312 -68.65 63.88 19.88
N ILE A 313 -68.46 65.09 19.33
CA ILE A 313 -67.14 65.74 19.24
C ILE A 313 -66.57 65.97 20.66
N LYS A 314 -67.37 66.51 21.60
CA LYS A 314 -66.94 66.70 23.01
C LYS A 314 -66.50 65.39 23.65
N ASN A 315 -67.28 64.33 23.50
CA ASN A 315 -66.98 63.03 24.12
C ASN A 315 -65.71 62.40 23.53
N THR A 316 -65.55 62.47 22.21
CA THR A 316 -64.38 61.94 21.51
C THR A 316 -63.10 62.66 21.94
N ILE A 317 -63.13 64.00 21.95
CA ILE A 317 -61.94 64.81 22.28
C ILE A 317 -61.59 64.72 23.77
N LYS A 318 -62.59 64.60 24.65
CA LYS A 318 -62.40 64.31 26.09
C LYS A 318 -61.68 62.97 26.31
N SER A 319 -62.19 61.88 25.73
CA SER A 319 -61.61 60.55 25.96
C SER A 319 -60.17 60.44 25.46
N LEU A 320 -59.81 61.19 24.41
CA LEU A 320 -58.45 61.23 23.88
C LEU A 320 -57.51 62.06 24.78
N ASP A 321 -57.97 63.20 25.30
CA ASP A 321 -57.25 64.02 26.29
C ASP A 321 -57.00 63.25 27.60
N GLU A 322 -57.93 62.41 28.04
CA GLU A 322 -57.77 61.54 29.22
C GLU A 322 -56.82 60.36 28.99
N ALA A 323 -56.75 59.80 27.77
CA ALA A 323 -55.91 58.64 27.45
C ALA A 323 -54.44 59.00 27.17
N THR A 324 -54.18 60.20 26.66
CA THR A 324 -52.84 60.59 26.17
C THR A 324 -51.75 60.63 27.25
N PRO A 325 -51.98 61.12 28.49
CA PRO A 325 -50.98 61.10 29.56
C PRO A 325 -50.42 59.71 29.88
N ALA A 326 -51.26 58.67 29.85
CA ALA A 326 -50.84 57.30 30.12
C ALA A 326 -49.91 56.76 29.03
N ALA A 327 -50.19 57.09 27.76
CA ALA A 327 -49.33 56.75 26.63
C ALA A 327 -47.97 57.46 26.70
N VAL A 328 -47.96 58.76 27.00
CA VAL A 328 -46.73 59.56 27.13
C VAL A 328 -45.86 59.07 28.30
N ALA A 329 -46.47 58.77 29.45
CA ALA A 329 -45.76 58.27 30.63
C ALA A 329 -45.12 56.88 30.39
N GLU A 330 -45.75 56.03 29.58
CA GLU A 330 -45.20 54.72 29.22
C GLU A 330 -44.02 54.86 28.24
N VAL A 331 -44.15 55.72 27.22
CA VAL A 331 -43.07 56.04 26.27
C VAL A 331 -41.86 56.68 26.96
N ALA A 332 -42.07 57.49 28.00
CA ALA A 332 -40.99 58.14 28.74
C ALA A 332 -40.01 57.15 29.42
N LYS A 333 -40.42 55.89 29.66
CA LYS A 333 -39.53 54.85 30.22
C LYS A 333 -38.49 54.32 29.24
N LYS A 334 -38.57 54.66 27.95
CA LYS A 334 -37.78 54.01 26.88
C LYS A 334 -36.27 54.00 27.13
N ASP A 335 -35.71 55.07 27.66
CA ASP A 335 -34.27 55.19 27.86
C ASP A 335 -33.81 54.37 29.08
N GLU A 336 -34.64 54.28 30.12
CA GLU A 336 -34.44 53.41 31.28
C GLU A 336 -34.52 51.93 30.88
N VAL A 337 -35.57 51.55 30.15
CA VAL A 337 -35.75 50.17 29.66
C VAL A 337 -34.57 49.77 28.76
N LYS A 338 -34.17 50.61 27.79
CA LYS A 338 -33.06 50.31 26.88
C LYS A 338 -31.68 50.25 27.55
N ALA A 339 -31.49 50.95 28.66
CA ALA A 339 -30.28 50.86 29.48
C ALA A 339 -30.28 49.65 30.43
N SER A 340 -31.43 49.02 30.67
CA SER A 340 -31.55 47.90 31.62
C SER A 340 -30.94 46.59 31.09
N ILE A 341 -30.45 45.75 32.00
CA ILE A 341 -30.01 44.38 31.69
C ILE A 341 -31.12 43.53 31.06
N LYS A 342 -32.38 43.85 31.35
CA LYS A 342 -33.57 43.21 30.78
C LYS A 342 -33.67 43.39 29.27
N TYR A 343 -33.30 44.56 28.75
CA TYR A 343 -33.23 44.84 27.31
C TYR A 343 -31.87 44.47 26.70
N LEU A 344 -30.77 44.88 27.33
CA LEU A 344 -29.41 44.68 26.78
C LEU A 344 -29.05 43.20 26.57
N ASN A 345 -29.61 42.30 27.39
CA ASN A 345 -29.45 40.86 27.26
C ASN A 345 -30.68 40.14 26.70
N ALA A 346 -31.74 40.84 26.24
CA ALA A 346 -32.91 40.17 25.67
C ALA A 346 -32.59 39.53 24.31
N GLU A 347 -33.40 38.56 23.90
CA GLU A 347 -33.35 38.00 22.55
C GLU A 347 -33.74 39.05 21.49
N ALA A 348 -33.19 38.91 20.28
CA ALA A 348 -33.32 39.91 19.23
C ALA A 348 -34.78 40.12 18.76
N ASP A 349 -35.63 39.10 18.83
CA ASP A 349 -37.06 39.20 18.54
C ASP A 349 -37.82 39.97 19.63
N LYS A 350 -37.45 39.82 20.91
CA LYS A 350 -38.05 40.57 22.03
C LYS A 350 -37.66 42.05 21.96
N ILE A 351 -36.38 42.32 21.69
CA ILE A 351 -35.86 43.68 21.43
C ILE A 351 -36.64 44.32 20.27
N ALA A 352 -36.74 43.61 19.14
CA ALA A 352 -37.49 44.11 17.98
C ALA A 352 -38.98 44.30 18.26
N GLY A 353 -39.59 43.43 19.08
CA GLY A 353 -40.99 43.57 19.52
C GLY A 353 -41.21 44.82 20.38
N TYR A 354 -40.32 45.08 21.34
CA TYR A 354 -40.35 46.30 22.14
C TYR A 354 -40.15 47.56 21.29
N ASP A 355 -39.13 47.56 20.43
CA ASP A 355 -38.85 48.70 19.54
C ASP A 355 -39.97 48.97 18.54
N ALA A 356 -40.62 47.93 18.02
CA ALA A 356 -41.78 48.08 17.15
C ALA A 356 -43.00 48.64 17.90
N ALA A 357 -43.26 48.17 19.13
CA ALA A 357 -44.37 48.67 19.95
C ALA A 357 -44.12 50.14 20.37
N LEU A 358 -42.91 50.46 20.82
CA LEU A 358 -42.47 51.81 21.17
C LEU A 358 -42.61 52.76 19.97
N LYS A 359 -42.08 52.34 18.80
CA LYS A 359 -42.20 53.12 17.58
C LYS A 359 -43.66 53.32 17.16
N ALA A 360 -44.53 52.32 17.31
CA ALA A 360 -45.94 52.43 16.92
C ALA A 360 -46.72 53.43 17.79
N ILE A 361 -46.40 53.53 19.09
CA ILE A 361 -47.01 54.53 19.97
C ILE A 361 -46.37 55.92 19.82
N GLU A 362 -45.05 56.02 19.62
CA GLU A 362 -44.37 57.29 19.29
C GLU A 362 -44.89 57.85 17.94
N ASP A 363 -45.03 57.00 16.92
CA ASP A 363 -45.64 57.37 15.64
C ASP A 363 -47.08 57.88 15.81
N ARG A 364 -47.85 57.36 16.77
CA ARG A 364 -49.23 57.81 17.02
C ARG A 364 -49.30 59.10 17.83
N LEU A 365 -48.44 59.26 18.83
CA LEU A 365 -48.35 60.45 19.70
C LEU A 365 -47.79 61.68 18.98
N GLN A 366 -47.08 61.48 17.87
CA GLN A 366 -46.57 62.58 17.06
C GLN A 366 -47.69 63.55 16.65
N ASP A 367 -47.43 64.84 16.84
CA ASP A 367 -48.29 65.92 16.36
C ASP A 367 -48.72 65.65 14.92
N ASN A 368 -50.05 65.63 14.73
CA ASN A 368 -50.80 65.37 13.50
C ASN A 368 -51.20 63.91 13.20
N LYS A 369 -50.65 62.90 13.89
CA LYS A 369 -51.20 61.52 13.80
C LYS A 369 -52.35 61.28 14.79
N LEU A 370 -52.41 62.06 15.88
CA LEU A 370 -53.62 62.19 16.71
C LEU A 370 -54.79 62.86 15.94
N ASN A 371 -54.54 63.47 14.77
CA ASN A 371 -55.52 64.20 13.95
C ASN A 371 -56.19 63.36 12.85
N ASP A 372 -55.89 62.06 12.78
CA ASP A 372 -56.54 61.13 11.84
C ASP A 372 -58.00 60.87 12.27
N GLU A 373 -58.92 60.82 11.31
CA GLU A 373 -60.32 60.46 11.54
C GLU A 373 -60.51 59.06 12.12
N ASN A 374 -59.50 58.21 11.96
CA ASN A 374 -59.43 56.87 12.52
C ASN A 374 -58.87 56.83 13.95
N THR A 375 -58.30 57.92 14.50
CA THR A 375 -57.72 57.91 15.85
C THR A 375 -58.79 57.98 16.93
N THR A 376 -58.82 56.96 17.79
CA THR A 376 -59.74 56.89 18.93
C THR A 376 -58.98 56.54 20.21
N ALA A 377 -59.49 56.97 21.37
CA ALA A 377 -58.88 56.67 22.66
C ALA A 377 -58.63 55.15 22.89
N PRO A 378 -59.54 54.22 22.53
CA PRO A 378 -59.27 52.79 22.63
C PRO A 378 -58.05 52.30 21.83
N GLN A 379 -57.77 52.88 20.65
CA GLN A 379 -56.57 52.51 19.89
C GLN A 379 -55.30 52.98 20.59
N LEU A 380 -55.30 54.18 21.18
CA LEU A 380 -54.16 54.69 21.91
C LEU A 380 -53.88 53.84 23.16
N THR A 381 -54.93 53.48 23.93
CA THR A 381 -54.84 52.53 25.04
C THR A 381 -54.29 51.17 24.60
N GLN A 382 -54.74 50.64 23.45
CA GLN A 382 -54.25 49.37 22.92
C GLN A 382 -52.74 49.41 22.60
N LEU A 383 -52.24 50.52 22.05
CA LEU A 383 -50.81 50.72 21.81
C LEU A 383 -50.01 50.82 23.13
N THR A 384 -50.56 51.49 24.15
CA THR A 384 -49.94 51.56 25.49
C THR A 384 -49.81 50.18 26.14
N GLU A 385 -50.86 49.36 26.10
CA GLU A 385 -50.81 48.00 26.66
C GLU A 385 -49.92 47.06 25.82
N ALA A 386 -49.84 47.25 24.50
CA ALA A 386 -48.89 46.52 23.66
C ALA A 386 -47.43 46.84 24.01
N LEU A 387 -47.10 48.10 24.32
CA LEU A 387 -45.76 48.50 24.78
C LEU A 387 -45.42 47.84 26.13
N LYS A 388 -46.33 47.88 27.11
CA LYS A 388 -46.15 47.20 28.41
C LYS A 388 -45.95 45.69 28.25
N ALA A 389 -46.73 45.04 27.40
CA ALA A 389 -46.62 43.61 27.13
C ALA A 389 -45.27 43.28 26.47
N ALA A 390 -44.79 44.12 25.54
CA ALA A 390 -43.48 43.95 24.92
C ALA A 390 -42.33 44.19 25.92
N GLU A 391 -42.44 45.18 26.82
CA GLU A 391 -41.49 45.40 27.91
C GLU A 391 -41.44 44.20 28.86
N ALA A 392 -42.60 43.63 29.21
CA ALA A 392 -42.70 42.43 30.04
C ALA A 392 -42.10 41.19 29.36
N ALA A 393 -42.12 41.12 28.03
CA ALA A 393 -41.56 40.02 27.24
C ALA A 393 -40.03 40.11 27.04
N LEU A 394 -39.39 41.22 27.39
CA LEU A 394 -37.93 41.33 27.43
C LEU A 394 -37.36 40.38 28.50
N ASN A 395 -36.51 39.43 28.09
CA ASN A 395 -36.07 38.30 28.90
C ASN A 395 -34.59 38.35 29.31
N GLY A 396 -33.94 39.52 29.21
CA GLY A 396 -32.48 39.61 29.37
C GLY A 396 -31.94 39.24 30.75
N GLU A 397 -32.73 39.41 31.81
CA GLU A 397 -32.35 39.00 33.17
C GLU A 397 -32.26 37.46 33.28
N GLY A 398 -33.28 36.75 32.78
CA GLY A 398 -33.28 35.30 32.72
C GLY A 398 -32.18 34.76 31.81
N ARG A 399 -31.99 35.35 30.63
CA ARG A 399 -30.93 34.92 29.69
C ARG A 399 -29.53 35.16 30.26
N LEU A 400 -29.30 36.24 31.01
CA LEU A 400 -28.03 36.48 31.68
C LEU A 400 -27.74 35.36 32.71
N GLN A 401 -28.71 35.05 33.57
CA GLN A 401 -28.59 33.98 34.57
C GLN A 401 -28.32 32.61 33.92
N GLU A 402 -29.08 32.24 32.88
CA GLU A 402 -28.88 30.99 32.13
C GLU A 402 -27.46 30.89 31.53
N VAL A 403 -26.94 31.99 30.97
CA VAL A 403 -25.57 32.03 30.42
C VAL A 403 -24.52 31.99 31.53
N GLN A 404 -24.74 32.67 32.66
CA GLN A 404 -23.84 32.59 33.82
C GLN A 404 -23.74 31.17 34.37
N ASP A 405 -24.86 30.46 34.51
CA ASP A 405 -24.88 29.10 35.04
C ASP A 405 -24.30 28.09 34.05
N ALA A 406 -24.60 28.23 32.75
CA ALA A 406 -23.96 27.44 31.70
C ALA A 406 -22.44 27.67 31.63
N ALA A 407 -21.97 28.91 31.83
CA ALA A 407 -20.55 29.24 31.86
C ALA A 407 -19.83 28.66 33.08
N LYS A 408 -20.44 28.74 34.28
CA LYS A 408 -19.92 28.11 35.51
C LYS A 408 -19.81 26.58 35.35
N ALA A 409 -20.85 25.94 34.82
CA ALA A 409 -20.85 24.49 34.56
C ALA A 409 -19.78 24.09 33.53
N ALA A 410 -19.56 24.90 32.48
CA ALA A 410 -18.49 24.68 31.52
C ALA A 410 -17.10 24.78 32.18
N ILE A 411 -16.88 25.74 33.09
CA ILE A 411 -15.64 25.91 33.86
C ILE A 411 -15.40 24.73 34.81
N ASP A 412 -16.44 24.23 35.48
CA ASP A 412 -16.32 23.05 36.34
C ASP A 412 -15.85 21.80 35.57
N ALA A 413 -16.27 21.66 34.30
CA ALA A 413 -15.87 20.56 33.43
C ALA A 413 -14.41 20.63 32.91
N LEU A 414 -13.69 21.75 33.09
CA LEU A 414 -12.31 21.92 32.59
C LEU A 414 -11.32 21.05 33.41
N PRO A 415 -10.67 20.03 32.84
CA PRO A 415 -9.95 19.04 33.65
C PRO A 415 -8.57 19.48 34.15
N TYR A 416 -7.94 20.49 33.52
CA TYR A 416 -6.53 20.86 33.78
C TYR A 416 -6.37 22.12 34.64
N LEU A 417 -7.46 22.68 35.15
CA LEU A 417 -7.46 23.84 36.05
C LEU A 417 -7.74 23.39 37.49
N SER A 418 -6.99 23.92 38.47
CA SER A 418 -7.29 23.71 39.89
C SER A 418 -8.65 24.31 40.27
N THR A 419 -9.21 23.83 41.38
CA THR A 419 -10.42 24.38 41.99
C THR A 419 -10.29 25.89 42.26
N GLU A 420 -9.11 26.38 42.63
CA GLU A 420 -8.89 27.82 42.89
C GLU A 420 -9.00 28.66 41.61
N ILE A 421 -8.43 28.18 40.49
CA ILE A 421 -8.55 28.85 39.17
C ILE A 421 -10.01 28.87 38.72
N LYS A 422 -10.71 27.73 38.84
CA LYS A 422 -12.12 27.62 38.47
C LYS A 422 -12.98 28.61 39.25
N GLU A 423 -12.79 28.67 40.56
CA GLU A 423 -13.59 29.54 41.43
C GLU A 423 -13.31 31.04 41.19
N ASN A 424 -12.06 31.40 40.82
CA ASN A 424 -11.73 32.75 40.35
C ASN A 424 -12.55 33.13 39.10
N PHE A 425 -12.59 32.28 38.08
CA PHE A 425 -13.38 32.56 36.87
C PHE A 425 -14.90 32.61 37.14
N LYS A 426 -15.43 31.75 38.02
CA LYS A 426 -16.84 31.82 38.43
C LYS A 426 -17.17 33.14 39.15
N THR A 427 -16.31 33.56 40.08
CA THR A 427 -16.45 34.85 40.79
C THR A 427 -16.44 36.03 39.82
N GLN A 428 -15.60 35.96 38.78
CA GLN A 428 -15.61 36.96 37.71
C GLN A 428 -16.92 36.95 36.90
N ILE A 429 -17.47 35.78 36.59
CA ILE A 429 -18.78 35.64 35.91
C ILE A 429 -19.92 36.23 36.73
N ASP A 430 -19.95 36.02 38.05
CA ASP A 430 -20.96 36.58 38.95
C ASP A 430 -20.96 38.11 38.98
N SER A 431 -19.81 38.74 38.68
CA SER A 431 -19.69 40.21 38.59
C SER A 431 -20.16 40.82 37.27
N LYS A 432 -20.48 40.01 36.26
CA LYS A 432 -20.81 40.50 34.89
C LYS A 432 -22.29 40.78 34.71
N GLN A 433 -22.60 41.86 33.99
CA GLN A 433 -23.97 42.28 33.68
C GLN A 433 -24.35 42.06 32.23
N LEU A 434 -23.39 41.72 31.35
CA LEU A 434 -23.64 41.43 29.94
C LEU A 434 -23.27 39.99 29.57
N VAL A 435 -24.13 39.35 28.79
CA VAL A 435 -23.93 37.99 28.24
C VAL A 435 -22.59 37.87 27.49
N SER A 436 -22.17 38.92 26.78
CA SER A 436 -20.89 38.96 26.07
C SER A 436 -19.67 38.97 26.99
N GLU A 437 -19.76 39.60 28.17
CA GLU A 437 -18.68 39.58 29.16
C GLU A 437 -18.56 38.20 29.81
N VAL A 438 -19.68 37.54 30.11
CA VAL A 438 -19.71 36.19 30.68
C VAL A 438 -19.05 35.18 29.74
N GLU A 439 -19.43 35.21 28.45
CA GLU A 439 -18.82 34.34 27.42
C GLU A 439 -17.33 34.66 27.22
N ALA A 440 -16.90 35.92 27.36
CA ALA A 440 -15.47 36.27 27.31
C ALA A 440 -14.67 35.68 28.49
N ILE A 441 -15.19 35.70 29.71
CA ILE A 441 -14.53 35.07 30.88
C ILE A 441 -14.48 33.55 30.75
N LYS A 442 -15.58 32.92 30.30
CA LYS A 442 -15.64 31.50 29.97
C LYS A 442 -14.59 31.11 28.91
N THR A 443 -14.41 31.94 27.88
CA THR A 443 -13.39 31.75 26.83
C THR A 443 -11.98 31.82 27.40
N GLN A 444 -11.69 32.78 28.29
CA GLN A 444 -10.39 32.86 28.97
C GLN A 444 -10.08 31.61 29.81
N ALA A 445 -11.10 31.03 30.46
CA ALA A 445 -10.96 29.78 31.20
C ALA A 445 -10.69 28.58 30.28
N THR A 446 -11.43 28.44 29.16
CA THR A 446 -11.18 27.36 28.19
C THR A 446 -9.80 27.47 27.55
N ASP A 447 -9.36 28.68 27.23
CA ASP A 447 -8.06 28.96 26.62
C ASP A 447 -6.91 28.64 27.60
N LEU A 448 -7.04 29.00 28.88
CA LEU A 448 -6.07 28.63 29.90
C LEU A 448 -6.02 27.11 30.14
N ASN A 449 -7.16 26.42 30.08
CA ASN A 449 -7.22 24.97 30.19
C ASN A 449 -6.52 24.28 29.01
N ALA A 450 -6.66 24.79 27.79
CA ALA A 450 -5.95 24.27 26.62
C ALA A 450 -4.43 24.49 26.72
N SER A 451 -3.99 25.65 27.20
CA SER A 451 -2.56 25.90 27.51
C SER A 451 -2.03 24.95 28.59
N ALA A 452 -2.84 24.67 29.62
CA ALA A 452 -2.49 23.72 30.67
C ALA A 452 -2.30 22.30 30.12
N GLU A 453 -3.20 21.84 29.25
CA GLU A 453 -3.09 20.55 28.56
C GLU A 453 -1.77 20.42 27.79
N GLU A 454 -1.42 21.43 27.00
CA GLU A 454 -0.17 21.44 26.23
C GLU A 454 1.07 21.43 27.15
N LEU A 455 1.08 22.22 28.23
CA LEU A 455 2.16 22.17 29.23
C LEU A 455 2.30 20.77 29.86
N ILE A 456 1.19 20.14 30.25
CA ILE A 456 1.17 18.79 30.81
C ILE A 456 1.71 17.77 29.81
N ASN A 457 1.33 17.88 28.53
CA ASN A 457 1.82 17.02 27.46
C ASN A 457 3.34 17.19 27.24
N GLN A 458 3.85 18.43 27.27
CA GLN A 458 5.29 18.68 27.15
C GLN A 458 6.08 18.19 28.38
N VAL A 459 5.56 18.36 29.61
CA VAL A 459 6.16 17.77 30.83
C VAL A 459 6.20 16.24 30.74
N LYS A 460 5.12 15.59 30.27
CA LYS A 460 5.10 14.14 30.04
C LYS A 460 6.09 13.71 28.95
N ALA A 461 6.20 14.45 27.86
CA ALA A 461 7.20 14.20 26.81
C ALA A 461 8.64 14.35 27.33
N ALA A 462 8.91 15.34 28.19
CA ALA A 462 10.20 15.52 28.85
C ALA A 462 10.55 14.35 29.79
N LYS A 463 9.57 13.80 30.52
CA LYS A 463 9.77 12.55 31.29
C LYS A 463 10.06 11.36 30.37
N ALA A 464 9.31 11.23 29.28
CA ALA A 464 9.40 10.09 28.35
C ALA A 464 10.70 10.05 27.52
N VAL A 465 11.35 11.19 27.24
CA VAL A 465 12.59 11.22 26.46
C VAL A 465 13.84 10.83 27.28
N LYS A 466 13.82 10.98 28.61
CA LYS A 466 14.98 10.69 29.49
C LYS A 466 15.59 9.28 29.38
N PRO A 467 14.82 8.18 29.28
CA PRO A 467 15.40 6.84 29.08
C PRO A 467 15.94 6.58 27.66
N THR A 468 15.69 7.47 26.69
CA THR A 468 16.07 7.24 25.28
C THR A 468 17.52 7.68 24.99
N VAL A 469 18.13 7.09 23.95
CA VAL A 469 19.47 7.49 23.46
C VAL A 469 19.56 8.97 23.11
N LYS A 470 18.46 9.56 22.62
CA LYS A 470 18.35 10.99 22.32
C LYS A 470 18.71 11.86 23.54
N TYR A 471 18.29 11.48 24.75
CA TYR A 471 18.66 12.16 25.98
C TYR A 471 19.97 11.62 26.57
N THR A 472 20.13 10.30 26.74
CA THR A 472 21.27 9.75 27.51
C THR A 472 22.62 10.08 26.88
N LEU A 473 22.69 10.18 25.56
CA LEU A 473 23.91 10.55 24.82
C LEU A 473 24.05 12.04 24.52
N ALA A 474 23.04 12.88 24.82
CA ALA A 474 23.05 14.30 24.45
C ALA A 474 24.28 15.07 24.97
N SER A 475 24.71 16.05 24.17
CA SER A 475 25.89 16.90 24.39
C SER A 475 25.83 17.71 25.67
N THR A 476 27.02 17.93 26.25
CA THR A 476 27.25 18.80 27.42
C THR A 476 27.95 20.13 27.07
N ASP A 477 28.26 20.36 25.79
CA ASP A 477 29.08 21.47 25.27
C ASP A 477 28.44 21.93 23.93
N PRO A 478 28.19 23.24 23.68
CA PRO A 478 28.50 24.41 24.53
C PRO A 478 27.48 24.68 25.64
N THR A 479 26.37 23.96 25.65
CA THR A 479 25.34 24.02 26.68
C THR A 479 24.95 22.60 27.06
N ASP A 480 24.80 22.33 28.35
CA ASP A 480 24.32 21.02 28.81
C ASP A 480 22.84 20.87 28.49
N LEU A 481 22.54 20.15 27.40
CA LEU A 481 21.19 19.96 26.89
C LEU A 481 20.33 19.09 27.83
N LYS A 482 20.97 18.24 28.65
CA LYS A 482 20.29 17.44 29.68
C LYS A 482 19.88 18.35 30.83
N ALA A 483 20.80 19.21 31.29
CA ALA A 483 20.52 20.19 32.34
C ALA A 483 19.49 21.24 31.91
N ASP A 484 19.54 21.72 30.66
CA ASP A 484 18.53 22.65 30.12
C ASP A 484 17.15 22.00 30.10
N LEU A 485 16.98 20.81 29.51
CA LEU A 485 15.69 20.11 29.52
C LEU A 485 15.18 19.85 30.95
N ASN A 486 16.06 19.42 31.88
CA ASN A 486 15.68 19.23 33.28
C ASN A 486 15.18 20.55 33.90
N SER A 487 15.91 21.65 33.68
CA SER A 487 15.56 22.99 34.18
C SER A 487 14.23 23.49 33.62
N LYS A 488 14.01 23.35 32.29
CA LYS A 488 12.73 23.72 31.65
C LYS A 488 11.58 22.85 32.13
N GLN A 489 11.80 21.54 32.30
CA GLN A 489 10.79 20.63 32.84
C GLN A 489 10.39 21.06 34.26
N THR A 490 11.35 21.27 35.16
CA THR A 490 11.06 21.72 36.53
C THR A 490 10.31 23.04 36.53
N ALA A 491 10.72 24.02 35.73
CA ALA A 491 10.03 25.31 35.64
C ALA A 491 8.59 25.21 35.06
N GLY A 492 8.27 24.13 34.33
CA GLY A 492 6.89 23.81 33.92
C GLY A 492 6.12 23.02 34.99
N GLU A 493 6.79 22.10 35.69
CA GLU A 493 6.24 21.37 36.83
C GLU A 493 5.90 22.32 38.00
N ASP A 494 6.67 23.38 38.22
CA ASP A 494 6.41 24.41 39.23
C ASP A 494 5.06 25.15 39.03
N LEU A 495 4.52 25.16 37.79
CA LEU A 495 3.18 25.69 37.49
C LEU A 495 2.06 24.68 37.75
N LEU A 496 2.38 23.39 37.95
CA LEU A 496 1.44 22.28 38.01
C LEU A 496 1.40 21.64 39.41
N THR A 497 0.20 21.32 39.87
CA THR A 497 0.00 20.40 41.00
C THR A 497 -0.11 18.99 40.42
N HIS A 498 0.89 18.16 40.72
CA HIS A 498 0.91 16.76 40.34
C HIS A 498 0.35 15.88 41.47
N THR A 499 -0.57 14.99 41.11
CA THR A 499 -1.08 13.92 41.99
C THR A 499 -0.75 12.58 41.34
N GLU A 500 0.04 11.75 42.01
CA GLU A 500 0.35 10.39 41.55
C GLU A 500 -0.90 9.49 41.52
N ALA A 501 -0.90 8.48 40.65
CA ALA A 501 -1.96 7.48 40.62
C ALA A 501 -1.92 6.61 41.89
N ASN A 502 -3.08 6.38 42.51
CA ASN A 502 -3.20 5.53 43.69
C ASN A 502 -4.50 4.72 43.65
N GLY A 503 -4.42 3.44 43.29
CA GLY A 503 -5.53 2.48 43.31
C GLY A 503 -6.71 2.90 42.42
N ASP A 504 -7.63 3.66 43.00
CA ASP A 504 -8.88 4.14 42.39
C ASP A 504 -8.77 5.55 41.77
N THR A 505 -7.72 6.33 42.07
CA THR A 505 -7.51 7.67 41.49
C THR A 505 -6.41 7.66 40.41
N PRO A 506 -6.71 8.06 39.15
CA PRO A 506 -5.71 8.23 38.10
C PRO A 506 -4.67 9.32 38.39
N GLU A 507 -3.53 9.24 37.72
CA GLU A 507 -2.50 10.30 37.72
C GLU A 507 -3.09 11.61 37.18
N SER A 508 -2.93 12.71 37.91
CA SER A 508 -3.47 14.01 37.55
C SER A 508 -2.41 15.11 37.57
N TYR A 509 -2.60 16.10 36.71
CA TYR A 509 -1.86 17.36 36.67
C TYR A 509 -2.87 18.48 36.43
N VAL A 510 -2.82 19.53 37.25
CA VAL A 510 -3.64 20.73 37.09
C VAL A 510 -2.78 21.97 37.31
N LEU A 511 -3.08 23.08 36.63
CA LEU A 511 -2.45 24.37 36.95
C LEU A 511 -2.70 24.73 38.42
N THR A 512 -1.65 25.09 39.15
CA THR A 512 -1.72 25.33 40.59
C THR A 512 -2.42 26.65 40.91
N SER A 513 -1.85 27.77 40.44
CA SER A 513 -2.21 29.12 40.90
C SER A 513 -3.19 29.85 39.98
N LYS A 514 -4.13 30.58 40.58
CA LYS A 514 -5.04 31.53 39.91
C LYS A 514 -4.37 32.77 39.34
N ASP A 515 -3.15 33.08 39.77
CA ASP A 515 -2.39 34.25 39.30
C ASP A 515 -1.48 33.89 38.09
N THR A 516 -1.43 32.61 37.70
CA THR A 516 -0.68 32.15 36.52
C THR A 516 -1.32 32.64 35.22
N LEU A 517 -0.59 33.42 34.44
CA LEU A 517 -1.08 33.94 33.16
C LEU A 517 -0.95 32.87 32.06
N LYS A 518 -1.91 32.83 31.13
CA LYS A 518 -1.87 31.93 29.96
C LYS A 518 -0.53 32.01 29.20
N THR A 519 0.02 33.22 29.05
CA THR A 519 1.31 33.47 28.39
C THR A 519 2.48 32.76 29.07
N ASP A 520 2.45 32.60 30.39
CA ASP A 520 3.52 31.95 31.15
C ASP A 520 3.46 30.45 30.92
N VAL A 521 2.25 29.87 30.92
CA VAL A 521 1.98 28.46 30.61
C VAL A 521 2.42 28.12 29.17
N ASP A 522 2.00 28.93 28.19
CA ASP A 522 2.39 28.78 26.78
C ASP A 522 3.92 28.87 26.60
N THR A 523 4.56 29.79 27.32
CA THR A 523 6.02 29.96 27.30
C THR A 523 6.72 28.72 27.85
N LYS A 524 6.31 28.20 29.01
CA LYS A 524 6.93 27.01 29.61
C LYS A 524 6.75 25.76 28.76
N ALA A 525 5.57 25.56 28.18
CA ALA A 525 5.34 24.46 27.25
C ALA A 525 6.29 24.55 26.03
N SER A 526 6.42 25.75 25.45
CA SER A 526 7.29 26.01 24.31
C SER A 526 8.78 25.85 24.64
N GLU A 527 9.23 26.30 25.82
CA GLU A 527 10.61 26.11 26.30
C GLU A 527 10.96 24.63 26.48
N ILE A 528 10.07 23.83 27.09
CA ILE A 528 10.26 22.39 27.25
C ILE A 528 10.36 21.71 25.87
N LYS A 529 9.42 22.01 24.97
CA LYS A 529 9.41 21.47 23.61
C LYS A 529 10.72 21.77 22.87
N ALA A 530 11.19 23.02 22.92
CA ALA A 530 12.45 23.43 22.29
C ALA A 530 13.65 22.68 22.87
N ALA A 531 13.70 22.45 24.20
CA ALA A 531 14.75 21.67 24.83
C ALA A 531 14.71 20.18 24.42
N ILE A 532 13.52 19.56 24.29
CA ILE A 532 13.36 18.19 23.76
C ILE A 532 13.82 18.10 22.29
N GLU A 533 13.54 19.12 21.47
CA GLU A 533 13.94 19.19 20.07
C GLU A 533 15.46 19.42 19.92
N ALA A 534 16.08 20.15 20.84
CA ALA A 534 17.51 20.44 20.86
C ALA A 534 18.39 19.20 21.17
N LEU A 535 17.89 18.24 21.96
CA LEU A 535 18.60 17.00 22.30
C LEU A 535 19.16 16.29 21.05
N ASP A 536 20.45 15.98 21.07
CA ASP A 536 21.24 15.56 19.92
C ASP A 536 21.85 14.15 20.03
N GLY A 537 21.49 13.36 21.06
CA GLY A 537 22.02 12.02 21.29
C GLY A 537 21.92 11.07 20.09
N ASP A 538 20.85 11.19 19.30
CA ASP A 538 20.68 10.42 18.05
C ASP A 538 21.75 10.76 17.00
N LYS A 539 22.16 12.02 16.91
CA LYS A 539 23.21 12.50 15.98
C LYS A 539 24.57 12.01 16.43
N ILE A 540 24.83 12.01 17.74
CA ILE A 540 26.07 11.52 18.36
C ILE A 540 26.21 10.00 18.12
N LEU A 541 25.13 9.24 18.33
CA LEU A 541 25.09 7.81 18.05
C LEU A 541 25.30 7.52 16.56
N ALA A 542 24.67 8.29 15.66
CA ALA A 542 24.89 8.17 14.22
C ALA A 542 26.36 8.45 13.83
N LYS A 543 26.97 9.50 14.38
CA LYS A 543 28.40 9.82 14.17
C LYS A 543 29.30 8.70 14.68
N LYS A 544 29.04 8.15 15.86
CA LYS A 544 29.76 7.00 16.45
C LYS A 544 29.68 5.77 15.56
N ARG A 545 28.50 5.45 15.01
CA ARG A 545 28.33 4.36 14.03
C ARG A 545 29.13 4.61 12.74
N GLU A 546 29.10 5.83 12.22
CA GLU A 546 29.88 6.23 11.03
C GLU A 546 31.39 6.05 11.25
N ASP A 547 31.93 6.55 12.37
CA ASP A 547 33.36 6.45 12.69
C ASP A 547 33.81 5.00 12.93
N ALA A 548 32.97 4.19 13.57
CA ALA A 548 33.22 2.77 13.77
C ALA A 548 33.25 2.00 12.44
N LYS A 549 32.30 2.27 11.54
CA LYS A 549 32.29 1.72 10.17
C LYS A 549 33.51 2.16 9.36
N ALA A 550 33.92 3.43 9.49
CA ALA A 550 35.12 3.94 8.81
C ALA A 550 36.38 3.21 9.28
N GLN A 551 36.52 2.96 10.59
CA GLN A 551 37.61 2.16 11.15
C GLN A 551 37.61 0.72 10.59
N ILE A 552 36.46 0.03 10.61
CA ILE A 552 36.33 -1.33 10.07
C ILE A 552 36.66 -1.40 8.57
N ASN A 553 36.19 -0.43 7.79
CA ASN A 553 36.45 -0.38 6.36
C ASN A 553 37.94 -0.17 6.04
N ALA A 554 38.68 0.52 6.91
CA ALA A 554 40.11 0.76 6.80
C ALA A 554 40.99 -0.44 7.19
N LEU A 555 40.44 -1.50 7.81
CA LEU A 555 41.20 -2.71 8.18
C LEU A 555 41.69 -3.45 6.92
N GLU A 556 43.01 -3.67 6.82
CA GLU A 556 43.68 -4.12 5.58
C GLU A 556 43.38 -5.58 5.20
N PHE A 557 43.30 -6.48 6.19
CA PHE A 557 43.25 -7.93 5.99
C PHE A 557 41.85 -8.53 6.13
N LEU A 558 40.83 -7.72 6.47
CA LEU A 558 39.43 -8.16 6.41
C LEU A 558 38.89 -8.12 4.97
N SER A 559 38.19 -9.19 4.58
CA SER A 559 37.40 -9.22 3.34
C SER A 559 36.21 -8.24 3.39
N ASP A 560 35.77 -7.79 2.21
CA ASP A 560 34.63 -6.87 2.07
C ASP A 560 33.33 -7.45 2.66
N ASN A 561 33.13 -8.78 2.55
CA ASN A 561 32.00 -9.45 3.20
C ASN A 561 32.09 -9.36 4.73
N ALA A 562 33.27 -9.59 5.33
CA ALA A 562 33.43 -9.46 6.78
C ALA A 562 33.19 -8.01 7.26
N LYS A 563 33.75 -7.02 6.53
CA LYS A 563 33.49 -5.59 6.76
C LYS A 563 32.01 -5.26 6.70
N SER A 564 31.30 -5.75 5.67
CA SER A 564 29.84 -5.57 5.55
C SER A 564 29.07 -6.16 6.73
N GLN A 565 29.42 -7.36 7.22
CA GLN A 565 28.73 -7.97 8.36
C GLN A 565 28.92 -7.16 9.65
N TYR A 566 30.15 -6.72 9.96
CA TYR A 566 30.40 -5.86 11.13
C TYR A 566 29.69 -4.49 11.00
N ASN A 567 29.70 -3.88 9.80
CA ASN A 567 28.98 -2.63 9.53
C ASN A 567 27.46 -2.80 9.74
N ASN A 568 26.88 -3.91 9.28
CA ASN A 568 25.46 -4.22 9.49
C ASN A 568 25.14 -4.42 10.98
N LYS A 569 26.03 -5.07 11.75
CA LYS A 569 25.86 -5.20 13.20
C LYS A 569 25.83 -3.83 13.88
N ILE A 570 26.75 -2.93 13.52
CA ILE A 570 26.82 -1.56 14.06
C ILE A 570 25.53 -0.75 13.83
N ASP A 571 24.86 -0.94 12.69
CA ASP A 571 23.56 -0.28 12.44
C ASP A 571 22.46 -0.68 13.44
N THR A 572 22.54 -1.89 14.00
CA THR A 572 21.55 -2.41 14.97
C THR A 572 21.83 -2.03 16.42
N LEU A 573 23.00 -1.46 16.74
CA LEU A 573 23.43 -1.21 18.11
C LEU A 573 23.06 0.20 18.57
N GLU A 574 22.33 0.31 19.68
CA GLU A 574 21.94 1.59 20.30
C GLU A 574 22.89 2.03 21.42
N VAL A 575 23.70 1.12 21.97
CA VAL A 575 24.64 1.38 23.05
C VAL A 575 26.05 1.65 22.47
N PRO A 576 26.69 2.81 22.74
CA PRO A 576 28.00 3.13 22.19
C PRO A 576 29.12 2.15 22.55
N ASN A 577 29.08 1.55 23.75
CA ASN A 577 30.07 0.57 24.19
C ASN A 577 30.02 -0.72 23.36
N ASP A 578 28.83 -1.14 22.91
CA ASP A 578 28.69 -2.32 22.07
C ASP A 578 29.24 -2.09 20.66
N ILE A 579 29.14 -0.85 20.16
CA ILE A 579 29.78 -0.43 18.90
C ILE A 579 31.30 -0.53 19.03
N ASP A 580 31.88 -0.07 20.15
CA ASP A 580 33.33 -0.18 20.41
C ASP A 580 33.79 -1.64 20.55
N ASN A 581 32.99 -2.50 21.18
CA ASN A 581 33.24 -3.94 21.26
C ASN A 581 33.31 -4.58 19.86
N VAL A 582 32.42 -4.22 18.94
CA VAL A 582 32.45 -4.71 17.54
C VAL A 582 33.70 -4.24 16.79
N VAL A 583 34.13 -2.99 16.98
CA VAL A 583 35.37 -2.47 16.37
C VAL A 583 36.61 -3.20 16.92
N THR A 584 36.65 -3.43 18.23
CA THR A 584 37.74 -4.19 18.89
C THR A 584 37.86 -5.58 18.30
N VAL A 585 36.75 -6.31 18.21
CA VAL A 585 36.65 -7.64 17.59
C VAL A 585 37.15 -7.63 16.15
N ALA A 586 36.64 -6.71 15.33
CA ALA A 586 37.02 -6.63 13.92
C ALA A 586 38.53 -6.39 13.76
N THR A 587 39.12 -5.58 14.65
CA THR A 587 40.56 -5.30 14.70
C THR A 587 41.37 -6.56 15.07
N THR A 588 40.97 -7.31 16.10
CA THR A 588 41.64 -8.56 16.48
C THR A 588 41.56 -9.62 15.36
N VAL A 589 40.41 -9.75 14.69
CA VAL A 589 40.26 -10.66 13.54
C VAL A 589 41.13 -10.22 12.36
N ASN A 590 41.26 -8.91 12.11
CA ASN A 590 42.15 -8.36 11.10
C ASN A 590 43.63 -8.70 11.38
N GLU A 591 44.10 -8.50 12.61
CA GLU A 591 45.47 -8.82 13.02
C GLU A 591 45.79 -10.30 12.78
N LYS A 592 44.90 -11.20 13.23
CA LYS A 592 45.06 -12.65 13.04
C LYS A 592 44.99 -13.06 11.57
N ALA A 593 44.15 -12.43 10.76
CA ALA A 593 44.12 -12.66 9.30
C ALA A 593 45.46 -12.25 8.66
N GLY A 594 46.05 -11.13 9.10
CA GLY A 594 47.40 -10.71 8.72
C GLY A 594 48.47 -11.75 9.09
N GLU A 595 48.42 -12.33 10.30
CA GLU A 595 49.31 -13.43 10.70
C GLU A 595 49.19 -14.65 9.78
N LEU A 596 47.97 -15.11 9.46
CA LEU A 596 47.74 -16.26 8.58
C LEU A 596 48.20 -15.99 7.14
N ILE A 597 47.91 -14.80 6.60
CA ILE A 597 48.41 -14.37 5.29
C ILE A 597 49.94 -14.37 5.27
N GLY A 598 50.57 -13.93 6.36
CA GLY A 598 52.02 -13.97 6.55
C GLY A 598 52.58 -15.40 6.51
N GLU A 599 51.91 -16.36 7.16
CA GLU A 599 52.33 -17.76 7.19
C GLU A 599 52.20 -18.44 5.82
N VAL A 600 51.03 -18.33 5.17
CA VAL A 600 50.79 -18.88 3.82
C VAL A 600 51.81 -18.35 2.81
N LYS A 601 52.19 -17.07 2.92
CA LYS A 601 53.21 -16.44 2.05
C LYS A 601 54.64 -16.96 2.26
N LYS A 602 54.96 -17.68 3.35
CA LYS A 602 56.29 -18.30 3.54
C LYS A 602 56.54 -19.50 2.64
N HIS A 603 55.48 -20.12 2.10
CA HIS A 603 55.55 -21.34 1.31
C HIS A 603 55.13 -21.12 -0.16
N PRO A 604 55.74 -20.20 -0.93
CA PRO A 604 55.32 -19.95 -2.31
C PRO A 604 55.87 -21.03 -3.26
N ASN A 605 55.00 -21.65 -4.06
CA ASN A 605 55.37 -22.69 -5.04
C ASN A 605 56.05 -23.91 -4.39
N TYR A 606 55.58 -24.31 -3.19
CA TYR A 606 56.13 -25.46 -2.46
C TYR A 606 56.02 -26.77 -3.27
N LYS A 607 54.98 -26.90 -4.11
CA LYS A 607 54.75 -28.09 -4.94
C LYS A 607 55.84 -28.27 -6.02
N GLU A 608 56.43 -27.17 -6.49
CA GLU A 608 57.42 -27.14 -7.57
C GLU A 608 58.86 -26.94 -7.08
N LYS A 609 59.08 -26.36 -5.89
CA LYS A 609 60.41 -25.91 -5.44
C LYS A 609 60.85 -26.44 -4.09
N ASP A 610 59.95 -26.87 -3.22
CA ASP A 610 60.33 -27.32 -1.88
C ASP A 610 60.69 -28.81 -1.90
N GLY A 611 62.00 -29.12 -1.83
CA GLY A 611 62.49 -30.49 -1.78
C GLY A 611 61.93 -31.30 -0.60
N ASN A 612 61.59 -30.65 0.52
CA ASN A 612 60.99 -31.33 1.67
C ASN A 612 59.55 -31.77 1.39
N TYR A 613 58.82 -31.03 0.55
CA TYR A 613 57.49 -31.42 0.07
C TYR A 613 57.56 -32.40 -1.11
N ILE A 614 58.41 -32.14 -2.11
CA ILE A 614 58.49 -32.92 -3.35
C ILE A 614 58.75 -34.39 -3.04
N GLU A 615 59.75 -34.66 -2.19
CA GLU A 615 60.19 -36.00 -1.81
C GLU A 615 59.44 -36.56 -0.57
N ALA A 616 58.42 -35.90 -0.01
CA ALA A 616 57.67 -36.40 1.15
C ALA A 616 56.72 -37.58 0.81
N ASP A 617 56.22 -38.27 1.84
CA ASP A 617 55.14 -39.26 1.66
C ASP A 617 53.82 -38.61 1.23
N GLN A 618 53.02 -39.34 0.44
CA GLN A 618 51.82 -38.79 -0.22
C GLN A 618 50.74 -38.32 0.77
N ASP A 619 50.61 -38.98 1.92
CA ASP A 619 49.69 -38.60 3.00
C ASP A 619 50.08 -37.27 3.64
N LYS A 620 51.37 -37.05 3.90
CA LYS A 620 51.90 -35.77 4.43
C LYS A 620 51.74 -34.63 3.43
N LYS A 621 51.98 -34.92 2.14
CA LYS A 621 51.71 -33.96 1.06
C LYS A 621 50.23 -33.57 1.00
N VAL A 622 49.32 -34.55 1.09
CA VAL A 622 47.87 -34.29 1.15
C VAL A 622 47.46 -33.52 2.41
N ALA A 623 48.10 -33.78 3.56
CA ALA A 623 47.83 -33.05 4.80
C ALA A 623 48.27 -31.57 4.71
N PHE A 624 49.46 -31.30 4.15
CA PHE A 624 49.93 -29.93 3.94
C PHE A 624 49.16 -29.19 2.84
N ASP A 625 48.87 -29.85 1.72
CA ASP A 625 47.96 -29.35 0.67
C ASP A 625 46.63 -28.95 1.29
N GLY A 626 46.01 -29.84 2.07
CA GLY A 626 44.71 -29.60 2.71
C GLY A 626 44.73 -28.45 3.73
N ALA A 627 45.83 -28.26 4.46
CA ALA A 627 46.00 -27.12 5.37
C ALA A 627 46.18 -25.80 4.60
N MET A 628 46.99 -25.79 3.54
CA MET A 628 47.19 -24.62 2.67
C MET A 628 45.91 -24.24 1.91
N ASP A 629 45.16 -25.22 1.41
CA ASP A 629 43.87 -25.02 0.76
C ASP A 629 42.81 -24.53 1.77
N ALA A 630 42.77 -25.09 2.99
CA ALA A 630 41.87 -24.63 4.05
C ALA A 630 42.18 -23.20 4.50
N ALA A 631 43.47 -22.84 4.65
CA ALA A 631 43.89 -21.47 4.93
C ALA A 631 43.52 -20.51 3.80
N THR A 632 43.75 -20.90 2.54
CA THR A 632 43.36 -20.11 1.36
C THR A 632 41.85 -19.89 1.31
N VAL A 633 41.05 -20.95 1.47
CA VAL A 633 39.57 -20.89 1.47
C VAL A 633 39.02 -20.08 2.66
N LEU A 634 39.73 -20.01 3.79
CA LEU A 634 39.35 -19.15 4.92
C LEU A 634 39.61 -17.65 4.61
N LEU A 635 40.70 -17.37 3.91
CA LEU A 635 41.07 -16.02 3.46
C LEU A 635 40.21 -15.55 2.26
N GLU A 636 39.72 -16.46 1.42
CA GLU A 636 38.89 -16.17 0.26
C GLU A 636 37.41 -15.89 0.63
N ASN A 637 37.07 -14.60 0.71
CA ASN A 637 35.75 -13.96 0.47
C ASN A 637 34.43 -14.51 1.10
N ASN A 638 34.39 -15.62 1.83
CA ASN A 638 33.11 -16.17 2.32
C ASN A 638 33.15 -16.97 3.64
N LYS A 639 34.31 -17.23 4.27
CA LYS A 639 34.40 -18.08 5.47
C LYS A 639 34.78 -17.39 6.79
N LEU A 640 35.28 -16.16 6.77
CA LEU A 640 35.32 -15.25 7.94
C LEU A 640 33.90 -14.75 8.34
N LYS A 641 32.90 -15.63 8.30
CA LYS A 641 31.47 -15.28 8.21
C LYS A 641 30.64 -15.71 9.42
N GLU A 642 31.06 -16.74 10.15
CA GLU A 642 30.25 -17.37 11.22
C GLU A 642 30.31 -16.67 12.60
N TRP A 643 30.91 -15.48 12.69
CA TRP A 643 31.20 -14.81 13.98
C TRP A 643 30.20 -13.70 14.39
N VAL A 644 29.35 -13.20 13.46
CA VAL A 644 28.65 -11.92 13.66
C VAL A 644 27.26 -12.04 14.32
N GLU A 645 26.61 -13.21 14.26
CA GLU A 645 25.29 -13.39 14.90
C GLU A 645 25.38 -13.61 16.41
N ASN A 646 26.47 -14.23 16.92
CA ASN A 646 26.69 -14.48 18.35
C ASN A 646 28.13 -14.12 18.76
N LEU A 647 28.36 -12.88 19.20
CA LEU A 647 29.63 -12.51 19.86
C LEU A 647 29.72 -13.17 21.24
N PRO A 648 30.72 -14.05 21.51
CA PRO A 648 30.97 -14.54 22.85
C PRO A 648 31.82 -13.53 23.62
N GLU A 649 31.47 -13.26 24.89
CA GLU A 649 32.36 -12.55 25.82
C GLU A 649 33.59 -13.42 26.12
N GLY A 650 34.69 -13.16 25.43
CA GLY A 650 35.99 -13.79 25.66
C GLY A 650 36.16 -15.18 25.02
N GLU A 651 37.38 -15.40 24.51
CA GLU A 651 37.99 -16.74 24.32
C GLU A 651 37.20 -17.78 23.49
N ALA A 652 36.71 -17.40 22.31
CA ALA A 652 36.45 -18.36 21.23
C ALA A 652 37.61 -18.36 20.24
N LYS A 653 38.44 -19.43 20.24
CA LYS A 653 39.57 -19.62 19.32
C LYS A 653 39.16 -19.31 17.88
N LEU A 654 39.78 -18.30 17.30
CA LEU A 654 39.52 -17.91 15.93
C LEU A 654 39.97 -19.03 14.97
N ASP A 655 39.12 -19.42 14.03
CA ASP A 655 39.47 -20.45 13.03
C ASP A 655 40.78 -20.09 12.30
N VAL A 656 41.02 -18.79 12.07
CA VAL A 656 42.24 -18.23 11.49
C VAL A 656 43.52 -18.62 12.25
N GLU A 657 43.50 -18.57 13.59
CA GLU A 657 44.65 -18.95 14.40
C GLU A 657 44.86 -20.47 14.37
N THR A 658 43.76 -21.24 14.40
CA THR A 658 43.80 -22.69 14.24
C THR A 658 44.32 -23.11 12.86
N LYS A 659 43.96 -22.39 11.77
CA LYS A 659 44.46 -22.66 10.41
C LYS A 659 45.91 -22.27 10.21
N LYS A 660 46.38 -21.22 10.88
CA LYS A 660 47.81 -20.88 10.93
C LYS A 660 48.60 -22.03 11.58
N ASP A 661 48.15 -22.50 12.74
CA ASP A 661 48.79 -23.61 13.45
C ASP A 661 48.72 -24.93 12.67
N GLU A 662 47.63 -25.20 11.94
CA GLU A 662 47.52 -26.35 11.03
C GLU A 662 48.54 -26.29 9.88
N VAL A 663 48.74 -25.13 9.24
CA VAL A 663 49.75 -24.93 8.18
C VAL A 663 51.16 -25.15 8.74
N VAL A 664 51.51 -24.54 9.88
CA VAL A 664 52.82 -24.70 10.53
C VAL A 664 53.08 -26.16 10.90
N ARG A 665 52.09 -26.83 11.52
CA ARG A 665 52.20 -28.23 11.94
C ARG A 665 52.38 -29.15 10.73
N THR A 666 51.50 -29.07 9.74
CA THR A 666 51.56 -29.98 8.58
C THR A 666 52.79 -29.75 7.71
N TYR A 667 53.33 -28.52 7.66
CA TYR A 667 54.65 -28.26 7.07
C TYR A 667 55.77 -28.98 7.82
N SER A 668 55.77 -28.91 9.16
CA SER A 668 56.78 -29.59 9.99
C SER A 668 56.70 -31.12 9.95
N GLU A 669 55.55 -31.67 9.53
CA GLU A 669 55.34 -33.11 9.34
C GLU A 669 55.83 -33.62 7.97
N LEU A 670 56.18 -32.73 7.03
CA LEU A 670 56.78 -33.11 5.74
C LEU A 670 58.17 -33.71 5.95
N ASN A 671 58.40 -34.90 5.39
CA ASN A 671 59.61 -35.71 5.63
C ASN A 671 60.46 -35.96 4.38
N GLY A 672 60.33 -35.17 3.32
CA GLY A 672 61.07 -35.41 2.08
C GLY A 672 62.58 -35.34 2.23
N THR A 673 63.07 -34.43 3.08
CA THR A 673 64.50 -34.31 3.41
C THR A 673 65.02 -35.55 4.13
N GLU A 674 64.25 -36.08 5.08
CA GLU A 674 64.59 -37.32 5.80
C GLU A 674 64.65 -38.50 4.84
N ARG A 675 63.62 -38.68 4.00
CA ARG A 675 63.54 -39.77 3.01
C ARG A 675 64.68 -39.73 2.00
N LEU A 676 65.06 -38.54 1.52
CA LEU A 676 66.21 -38.36 0.63
C LEU A 676 67.50 -38.80 1.31
N ASN A 677 67.71 -38.41 2.57
CA ASN A 677 68.90 -38.81 3.34
C ASN A 677 68.91 -40.33 3.60
N THR A 678 67.78 -40.95 3.96
CA THR A 678 67.67 -42.41 4.10
C THR A 678 68.02 -43.12 2.78
N ALA A 679 67.49 -42.66 1.65
CA ALA A 679 67.79 -43.24 0.35
C ALA A 679 69.29 -43.13 0.00
N LYS A 680 69.95 -42.01 0.35
CA LYS A 680 71.40 -41.84 0.15
C LYS A 680 72.20 -42.85 0.97
N GLU A 681 71.89 -43.02 2.25
CA GLU A 681 72.58 -43.99 3.10
C GLU A 681 72.36 -45.44 2.64
N GLU A 682 71.12 -45.81 2.28
CA GLU A 682 70.81 -47.13 1.71
C GLU A 682 71.57 -47.39 0.40
N ALA A 683 71.71 -46.38 -0.46
CA ALA A 683 72.44 -46.48 -1.71
C ALA A 683 73.96 -46.61 -1.48
N LYS A 684 74.55 -45.81 -0.59
CA LYS A 684 75.97 -45.95 -0.18
C LYS A 684 76.27 -47.35 0.35
N ALA A 685 75.45 -47.85 1.29
CA ALA A 685 75.57 -49.19 1.84
C ALA A 685 75.38 -50.30 0.78
N THR A 686 74.53 -50.07 -0.21
CA THR A 686 74.37 -50.98 -1.35
C THR A 686 75.64 -51.04 -2.21
N LEU A 687 76.30 -49.90 -2.44
CA LEU A 687 77.58 -49.82 -3.18
C LEU A 687 78.72 -50.53 -2.45
N ASP A 688 78.79 -50.40 -1.12
CA ASP A 688 79.79 -51.10 -0.30
C ASP A 688 79.78 -52.62 -0.54
N GLY A 689 78.59 -53.22 -0.57
CA GLY A 689 78.38 -54.66 -0.80
C GLY A 689 78.66 -55.19 -2.22
N LEU A 690 79.11 -54.36 -3.16
CA LEU A 690 79.43 -54.76 -4.53
C LEU A 690 80.86 -55.34 -4.62
N ASN A 691 80.98 -56.66 -4.64
CA ASN A 691 82.27 -57.35 -4.49
C ASN A 691 83.18 -57.34 -5.74
N TYR A 692 82.69 -56.90 -6.90
CA TYR A 692 83.43 -56.97 -8.18
C TYR A 692 83.76 -55.60 -8.77
N LEU A 693 83.48 -54.50 -8.06
CA LEU A 693 83.86 -53.14 -8.49
C LEU A 693 85.01 -52.58 -7.65
N PRO A 694 85.96 -51.83 -8.24
CA PRO A 694 87.01 -51.14 -7.50
C PRO A 694 86.46 -50.14 -6.47
N GLU A 695 87.16 -49.98 -5.36
CA GLU A 695 86.74 -49.08 -4.29
C GLU A 695 86.73 -47.61 -4.73
N GLU A 696 87.61 -47.22 -5.67
CA GLU A 696 87.60 -45.87 -6.25
C GLU A 696 86.36 -45.60 -7.12
N TYR A 697 85.86 -46.63 -7.83
CA TYR A 697 84.59 -46.52 -8.57
C TYR A 697 83.42 -46.39 -7.58
N LYS A 698 83.40 -47.20 -6.52
CA LYS A 698 82.38 -47.11 -5.47
C LYS A 698 82.40 -45.74 -4.80
N GLN A 699 83.56 -45.23 -4.39
CA GLN A 699 83.67 -43.92 -3.76
C GLN A 699 83.18 -42.81 -4.68
N ALA A 700 83.61 -42.83 -5.95
CA ALA A 700 83.10 -41.90 -6.96
C ALA A 700 81.56 -41.91 -7.10
N LYS A 701 80.91 -43.07 -6.96
CA LYS A 701 79.44 -43.18 -6.99
C LYS A 701 78.78 -42.86 -5.64
N LYS A 702 79.44 -43.07 -4.50
CA LYS A 702 79.01 -42.56 -3.18
C LYS A 702 78.99 -41.02 -3.17
N ASP A 703 79.99 -40.37 -3.76
CA ASP A 703 80.05 -38.91 -3.89
C ASP A 703 78.92 -38.38 -4.80
N GLU A 704 78.65 -39.06 -5.91
CA GLU A 704 77.51 -38.74 -6.80
C GLU A 704 76.16 -38.95 -6.09
N ILE A 705 76.02 -39.98 -5.24
CA ILE A 705 74.83 -40.20 -4.38
C ILE A 705 74.68 -39.09 -3.34
N GLU A 706 75.78 -38.65 -2.71
CA GLU A 706 75.73 -37.57 -1.72
C GLU A 706 75.30 -36.24 -2.36
N ALA A 707 75.79 -35.96 -3.58
CA ALA A 707 75.39 -34.79 -4.36
C ALA A 707 73.99 -34.90 -5.01
N ALA A 708 73.35 -36.07 -5.00
CA ALA A 708 72.09 -36.28 -5.70
C ALA A 708 70.94 -35.46 -5.07
N PRO A 709 70.13 -34.75 -5.88
CA PRO A 709 69.07 -33.86 -5.38
C PRO A 709 67.72 -34.54 -5.13
N SER A 710 67.54 -35.82 -5.51
CA SER A 710 66.27 -36.55 -5.37
C SER A 710 66.47 -38.05 -5.20
N ILE A 711 65.47 -38.74 -4.64
CA ILE A 711 65.50 -40.19 -4.41
C ILE A 711 65.63 -40.95 -5.75
N ASN A 712 65.05 -40.41 -6.83
CA ASN A 712 65.19 -40.99 -8.17
C ASN A 712 66.64 -40.92 -8.70
N ALA A 713 67.34 -39.80 -8.50
CA ALA A 713 68.74 -39.67 -8.89
C ALA A 713 69.65 -40.63 -8.10
N VAL A 714 69.43 -40.72 -6.79
CA VAL A 714 70.11 -41.69 -5.90
C VAL A 714 69.91 -43.14 -6.39
N ASN A 715 68.68 -43.52 -6.69
CA ASN A 715 68.35 -44.87 -7.16
C ASN A 715 68.98 -45.19 -8.52
N ALA A 716 68.99 -44.24 -9.47
CA ALA A 716 69.62 -44.44 -10.77
C ALA A 716 71.13 -44.73 -10.66
N ILE A 717 71.85 -44.00 -9.79
CA ILE A 717 73.29 -44.23 -9.54
C ILE A 717 73.50 -45.61 -8.90
N LYS A 718 72.69 -45.96 -7.90
CA LYS A 718 72.72 -47.25 -7.20
C LYS A 718 72.53 -48.42 -8.17
N ASP A 719 71.49 -48.35 -9.01
CA ASP A 719 71.12 -49.47 -9.89
C ASP A 719 72.12 -49.62 -11.05
N ALA A 720 72.68 -48.53 -11.57
CA ALA A 720 73.77 -48.58 -12.54
C ALA A 720 75.03 -49.28 -11.98
N ALA A 721 75.41 -48.98 -10.73
CA ALA A 721 76.52 -49.67 -10.08
C ALA A 721 76.26 -51.17 -9.88
N LYS A 722 75.02 -51.55 -9.48
CA LYS A 722 74.64 -52.96 -9.35
C LYS A 722 74.72 -53.72 -10.68
N ALA A 723 74.29 -53.10 -11.77
CA ALA A 723 74.34 -53.69 -13.11
C ALA A 723 75.79 -53.94 -13.57
N LEU A 724 76.67 -52.95 -13.42
CA LEU A 724 78.09 -53.10 -13.75
C LEU A 724 78.76 -54.21 -12.91
N ASN A 725 78.47 -54.28 -11.60
CA ASN A 725 79.03 -55.32 -10.72
C ASN A 725 78.70 -56.75 -11.20
N ALA A 726 77.45 -56.98 -11.64
CA ALA A 726 77.03 -58.29 -12.16
C ALA A 726 77.73 -58.66 -13.48
N SER A 727 77.97 -57.67 -14.36
CA SER A 727 78.74 -57.88 -15.59
C SER A 727 80.20 -58.21 -15.31
N VAL A 728 80.83 -57.57 -14.32
CA VAL A 728 82.23 -57.88 -13.94
C VAL A 728 82.33 -59.27 -13.32
N GLU A 729 81.35 -59.69 -12.52
CA GLU A 729 81.25 -61.08 -12.03
C GLU A 729 81.20 -62.10 -13.19
N ALA A 730 80.43 -61.79 -14.24
CA ALA A 730 80.35 -62.66 -15.43
C ALA A 730 81.69 -62.74 -16.18
N LEU A 731 82.43 -61.64 -16.29
CA LEU A 731 83.77 -61.59 -16.89
C LEU A 731 84.80 -62.40 -16.08
N VAL A 732 84.83 -62.22 -14.75
CA VAL A 732 85.68 -63.01 -13.82
C VAL A 732 85.44 -64.51 -14.00
N ASN A 733 84.18 -64.92 -14.05
CA ASN A 733 83.82 -66.33 -14.24
C ASN A 733 84.24 -66.87 -15.61
N ALA A 734 84.04 -66.10 -16.69
CA ALA A 734 84.46 -66.51 -18.04
C ALA A 734 85.99 -66.60 -18.17
N LEU A 735 86.74 -65.70 -17.54
CA LEU A 735 88.22 -65.73 -17.53
C LEU A 735 88.77 -66.93 -16.76
N ARG A 736 88.17 -67.29 -15.61
CA ARG A 736 88.55 -68.49 -14.87
C ARG A 736 88.36 -69.76 -15.71
N ASP A 737 87.16 -69.95 -16.24
CA ASP A 737 86.81 -71.07 -17.12
C ASP A 737 87.73 -71.13 -18.35
N ALA A 738 88.06 -69.98 -18.94
CA ALA A 738 88.96 -69.91 -20.08
C ALA A 738 90.42 -70.27 -19.73
N LYS A 739 90.93 -69.83 -18.58
CA LYS A 739 92.28 -70.15 -18.10
C LYS A 739 92.44 -71.62 -17.78
N GLU A 740 91.47 -72.23 -17.09
CA GLU A 740 91.47 -73.66 -16.80
C GLU A 740 91.45 -74.50 -18.09
N TYR A 741 90.67 -74.07 -19.09
CA TYR A 741 90.55 -74.75 -20.38
C TYR A 741 91.86 -74.80 -21.20
N LYS A 742 92.87 -74.00 -20.87
CA LYS A 742 94.20 -74.09 -21.50
C LYS A 742 94.96 -75.38 -21.20
N THR A 743 94.48 -76.18 -20.25
CA THR A 743 94.99 -77.54 -19.98
C THR A 743 94.28 -78.62 -20.83
N ASN A 744 93.20 -78.25 -21.52
CA ASN A 744 92.46 -79.18 -22.36
C ASN A 744 93.25 -79.49 -23.64
N GLU A 745 93.27 -80.74 -24.05
CA GLU A 745 93.92 -81.21 -25.28
C GLU A 745 93.41 -80.50 -26.55
N ASN A 746 92.12 -80.09 -26.58
CA ASN A 746 91.60 -79.28 -27.68
C ASN A 746 92.24 -77.89 -27.75
N TYR A 747 92.81 -77.37 -26.66
CA TYR A 747 93.65 -76.17 -26.66
C TYR A 747 95.11 -76.52 -26.97
N THR A 748 95.73 -77.47 -26.25
CA THR A 748 97.19 -77.69 -26.35
C THR A 748 97.61 -78.13 -27.75
N GLU A 749 96.74 -78.85 -28.44
CA GLU A 749 96.98 -79.36 -29.80
C GLU A 749 96.34 -78.48 -30.90
N ALA A 750 95.66 -77.38 -30.55
CA ALA A 750 95.03 -76.49 -31.54
C ALA A 750 96.05 -75.78 -32.45
N ALA A 751 95.56 -75.28 -33.58
CA ALA A 751 96.37 -74.44 -34.46
C ALA A 751 96.89 -73.19 -33.71
N PRO A 752 98.18 -72.79 -33.87
CA PRO A 752 98.79 -71.71 -33.10
C PRO A 752 98.04 -70.37 -33.17
N GLU A 753 97.44 -70.04 -34.32
CA GLU A 753 96.65 -68.83 -34.50
C GLU A 753 95.35 -68.83 -33.68
N LYS A 754 94.76 -70.00 -33.44
CA LYS A 754 93.55 -70.16 -32.60
C LYS A 754 93.90 -70.12 -31.11
N GLN A 755 95.02 -70.74 -30.72
CA GLN A 755 95.59 -70.57 -29.39
C GLN A 755 95.88 -69.08 -29.11
N ALA A 756 96.48 -68.37 -30.07
CA ALA A 756 96.77 -66.94 -29.96
C ALA A 756 95.50 -66.09 -29.83
N ALA A 757 94.46 -66.34 -30.63
CA ALA A 757 93.19 -65.62 -30.53
C ALA A 757 92.52 -65.81 -29.15
N PHE A 758 92.49 -67.05 -28.63
CA PHE A 758 91.95 -67.34 -27.30
C PHE A 758 92.79 -66.74 -26.18
N ASN A 759 94.13 -66.79 -26.28
CA ASN A 759 95.02 -66.11 -25.36
C ASN A 759 94.82 -64.59 -25.37
N ASN A 760 94.63 -63.97 -26.53
CA ASN A 760 94.38 -62.54 -26.64
C ASN A 760 93.03 -62.14 -26.03
N ALA A 761 91.98 -62.94 -26.21
CA ALA A 761 90.69 -62.70 -25.55
C ALA A 761 90.81 -62.78 -24.02
N ILE A 762 91.56 -63.77 -23.49
CA ILE A 762 91.88 -63.85 -22.06
C ILE A 762 92.68 -62.63 -21.60
N THR A 763 93.74 -62.22 -22.33
CA THR A 763 94.54 -61.03 -22.01
C THR A 763 93.70 -59.75 -22.02
N ASN A 764 92.77 -59.59 -22.96
CA ASN A 764 91.89 -58.42 -23.03
C ASN A 764 90.88 -58.39 -21.88
N GLY A 765 90.32 -59.54 -21.50
CA GLY A 765 89.48 -59.64 -20.30
C GLY A 765 90.27 -59.39 -19.02
N ASP A 766 91.48 -59.92 -18.90
CA ASP A 766 92.39 -59.66 -17.78
C ASP A 766 92.83 -58.18 -17.72
N ALA A 767 93.00 -57.52 -18.87
CA ALA A 767 93.29 -56.08 -18.93
C ALA A 767 92.08 -55.24 -18.48
N LEU A 768 90.84 -55.67 -18.79
CA LEU A 768 89.64 -55.03 -18.27
C LEU A 768 89.44 -55.27 -16.78
N LEU A 769 89.74 -56.48 -16.28
CA LEU A 769 89.79 -56.76 -14.84
C LEU A 769 91.00 -56.13 -14.14
N SER A 770 91.99 -55.62 -14.88
CA SER A 770 93.06 -54.84 -14.30
C SER A 770 92.46 -53.64 -13.60
N ASN A 771 92.89 -53.43 -12.36
CA ASN A 771 92.42 -52.36 -11.50
C ASN A 771 92.53 -50.96 -12.14
N GLU A 772 93.27 -50.75 -13.23
CA GLU A 772 93.34 -49.45 -13.90
C GLU A 772 92.10 -49.14 -14.76
N ILE A 773 91.51 -50.11 -15.47
CA ILE A 773 90.42 -49.80 -16.44
C ILE A 773 89.05 -49.74 -15.76
N LEU A 774 88.77 -50.63 -14.80
CA LEU A 774 87.52 -50.57 -14.01
C LEU A 774 87.46 -49.38 -13.04
N LYS A 775 88.57 -48.65 -12.82
CA LYS A 775 88.57 -47.39 -12.06
C LYS A 775 88.12 -46.19 -12.87
N ASP A 776 88.10 -46.27 -14.20
CA ASP A 776 87.55 -45.20 -15.03
C ASP A 776 86.03 -45.09 -14.81
N LYS A 777 85.56 -43.87 -14.52
CA LYS A 777 84.14 -43.54 -14.41
C LYS A 777 83.37 -43.83 -15.72
N ALA A 778 84.06 -43.89 -16.86
CA ALA A 778 83.48 -44.15 -18.17
C ALA A 778 83.27 -45.65 -18.49
N THR A 779 83.82 -46.59 -17.71
CA THR A 779 83.67 -48.03 -17.98
C THR A 779 82.22 -48.47 -17.78
N THR A 780 81.57 -48.90 -18.86
CA THR A 780 80.15 -49.30 -18.87
C THR A 780 79.97 -50.82 -18.78
N GLN A 781 78.74 -51.23 -18.43
CA GLN A 781 78.32 -52.63 -18.52
C GLN A 781 78.63 -53.23 -19.91
N GLU A 782 78.34 -52.49 -20.99
CA GLU A 782 78.52 -52.93 -22.37
C GLU A 782 79.97 -53.30 -22.69
N THR A 783 80.95 -52.52 -22.19
CA THR A 783 82.38 -52.81 -22.36
C THR A 783 82.78 -54.14 -21.71
N VAL A 784 82.23 -54.46 -20.54
CA VAL A 784 82.53 -55.67 -19.76
C VAL A 784 81.83 -56.90 -20.36
N ASP A 785 80.57 -56.76 -20.78
CA ASP A 785 79.79 -57.81 -21.43
C ASP A 785 80.42 -58.22 -22.78
N ALA A 786 80.95 -57.27 -23.55
CA ALA A 786 81.61 -57.53 -24.84
C ALA A 786 82.86 -58.42 -24.70
N ALA A 787 83.72 -58.15 -23.71
CA ALA A 787 84.92 -58.97 -23.46
C ALA A 787 84.57 -60.39 -23.00
N THR A 788 83.53 -60.53 -22.19
CA THR A 788 82.98 -61.83 -21.75
C THR A 788 82.52 -62.67 -22.94
N ALA A 789 81.91 -62.04 -23.96
CA ALA A 789 81.49 -62.71 -25.19
C ALA A 789 82.67 -63.17 -26.05
N GLU A 790 83.71 -62.34 -26.21
CA GLU A 790 84.87 -62.66 -27.05
C GLU A 790 85.69 -63.86 -26.52
N ILE A 791 85.82 -63.98 -25.20
CA ILE A 791 86.45 -65.14 -24.54
C ILE A 791 85.69 -66.44 -24.87
N LYS A 792 84.35 -66.41 -24.76
CA LYS A 792 83.50 -67.58 -25.08
C LYS A 792 83.59 -67.95 -26.56
N ARG A 793 83.59 -66.95 -27.45
CA ARG A 793 83.69 -67.13 -28.91
C ARG A 793 85.02 -67.78 -29.32
N THR A 794 86.13 -67.29 -28.77
CA THR A 794 87.47 -67.80 -29.10
C THR A 794 87.74 -69.17 -28.48
N LYS A 795 87.20 -69.47 -27.29
CA LYS A 795 87.22 -70.83 -26.70
C LYS A 795 86.61 -71.88 -27.65
N ALA A 796 85.47 -71.55 -28.26
CA ALA A 796 84.74 -72.44 -29.15
C ALA A 796 85.39 -72.64 -30.54
N ALA A 797 86.43 -71.87 -30.88
CA ALA A 797 87.13 -71.95 -32.17
C ALA A 797 88.31 -72.94 -32.19
N LEU A 798 88.73 -73.43 -31.02
CA LEU A 798 89.86 -74.35 -30.81
C LEU A 798 89.60 -75.73 -31.46
N ASP A 799 90.63 -76.34 -32.03
CA ASP A 799 90.53 -77.49 -32.92
C ASP A 799 91.55 -78.62 -32.68
N GLY A 800 92.23 -78.63 -31.53
CA GLY A 800 93.28 -79.60 -31.23
C GLY A 800 92.86 -81.07 -31.38
N PHE A 801 91.63 -81.41 -30.98
CA PHE A 801 91.11 -82.78 -31.16
C PHE A 801 91.14 -83.21 -32.63
N LYS A 802 90.74 -82.34 -33.56
CA LYS A 802 90.82 -82.64 -35.00
C LYS A 802 92.25 -82.91 -35.45
N LYS A 803 93.18 -82.03 -35.03
CA LYS A 803 94.56 -82.06 -35.49
C LYS A 803 95.24 -83.36 -35.04
N VAL A 804 95.12 -83.75 -33.77
CA VAL A 804 95.68 -85.01 -33.24
C VAL A 804 95.23 -86.23 -34.06
N ALA A 805 93.93 -86.34 -34.31
CA ALA A 805 93.36 -87.49 -34.99
C ALA A 805 93.75 -87.55 -36.48
N MET A 806 93.85 -86.39 -37.15
CA MET A 806 94.39 -86.31 -38.52
C MET A 806 95.88 -86.63 -38.58
N ASP A 807 96.68 -86.09 -37.65
CA ASP A 807 98.13 -86.35 -37.56
C ASP A 807 98.39 -87.86 -37.37
N LYS A 808 97.63 -88.51 -36.48
CA LYS A 808 97.71 -89.95 -36.19
C LYS A 808 97.39 -90.84 -37.40
N LEU A 809 96.37 -90.50 -38.19
CA LEU A 809 96.08 -91.22 -39.45
C LEU A 809 97.17 -90.98 -40.51
N ASN A 810 97.69 -89.76 -40.62
CA ASN A 810 98.80 -89.46 -41.52
C ASN A 810 100.10 -90.18 -41.09
N GLU A 811 100.36 -90.33 -39.79
CA GLU A 811 101.46 -91.15 -39.28
C GLU A 811 101.29 -92.61 -39.68
N TYR A 812 100.11 -93.19 -39.44
CA TYR A 812 99.78 -94.57 -39.85
C TYR A 812 99.93 -94.81 -41.37
N LYS A 813 99.55 -93.82 -42.19
CA LYS A 813 99.74 -93.80 -43.65
C LYS A 813 101.22 -93.79 -44.05
N ASN A 814 102.03 -92.99 -43.35
CA ASN A 814 103.43 -92.77 -43.67
C ASN A 814 104.33 -93.92 -43.20
N ALA A 815 104.15 -94.39 -41.95
CA ALA A 815 104.85 -95.53 -41.37
C ALA A 815 104.45 -96.88 -41.99
N ARG A 816 103.46 -96.89 -42.91
CA ARG A 816 102.86 -98.09 -43.51
C ARG A 816 102.30 -99.05 -42.44
N LEU A 817 101.84 -98.55 -41.30
CA LEU A 817 101.25 -99.38 -40.24
C LEU A 817 99.90 -99.97 -40.68
N LEU A 818 99.19 -99.25 -41.54
CA LEU A 818 98.01 -99.76 -42.25
C LEU A 818 98.41 -100.47 -43.56
N VAL A 819 99.26 -101.50 -43.45
CA VAL A 819 99.88 -102.24 -44.58
C VAL A 819 98.89 -102.76 -45.64
N ASN A 820 97.65 -103.07 -45.25
CA ASN A 820 96.63 -103.68 -46.10
C ASN A 820 95.61 -102.66 -46.65
N LEU A 821 95.73 -101.38 -46.30
CA LEU A 821 94.92 -100.30 -46.87
C LEU A 821 95.68 -99.53 -47.96
N SER A 822 94.94 -98.99 -48.93
CA SER A 822 95.50 -98.05 -49.90
C SER A 822 95.76 -96.70 -49.23
N ARG A 823 96.78 -95.96 -49.71
CA ARG A 823 97.07 -94.61 -49.19
C ARG A 823 95.88 -93.64 -49.34
N VAL A 824 95.09 -93.81 -50.41
CA VAL A 824 93.90 -93.00 -50.71
C VAL A 824 92.76 -93.28 -49.72
N ALA A 825 92.59 -94.53 -49.27
CA ALA A 825 91.59 -94.85 -48.25
C ALA A 825 91.86 -94.14 -46.92
N VAL A 826 93.14 -93.98 -46.55
CA VAL A 826 93.51 -93.24 -45.32
C VAL A 826 93.27 -91.72 -45.47
N ASP A 827 93.44 -91.16 -46.67
CA ASP A 827 93.16 -89.74 -46.94
C ASP A 827 91.68 -89.36 -46.73
N GLU A 828 90.74 -90.24 -47.08
CA GLU A 828 89.31 -89.95 -46.87
C GLU A 828 88.93 -89.99 -45.38
N TYR A 829 89.58 -90.83 -44.56
CA TYR A 829 89.40 -90.79 -43.10
C TYR A 829 89.98 -89.51 -42.47
N VAL A 830 91.12 -89.02 -42.95
CA VAL A 830 91.68 -87.71 -42.54
C VAL A 830 90.70 -86.58 -42.86
N LYS A 831 90.13 -86.57 -44.08
CA LYS A 831 89.16 -85.57 -44.52
C LYS A 831 87.89 -85.55 -43.66
N GLN A 832 87.35 -86.72 -43.30
CA GLN A 832 86.17 -86.81 -42.43
C GLN A 832 86.38 -86.12 -41.06
N ILE A 833 87.58 -86.19 -40.49
CA ILE A 833 87.92 -85.51 -39.23
C ILE A 833 87.98 -83.97 -39.44
N ASN A 834 88.51 -83.53 -40.58
CA ASN A 834 88.60 -82.11 -40.91
C ASN A 834 87.22 -81.43 -41.02
N ASP A 835 86.24 -82.12 -41.61
CA ASP A 835 84.93 -81.54 -41.93
C ASP A 835 83.97 -81.44 -40.73
N LEU A 836 84.31 -82.05 -39.58
CA LEU A 836 83.56 -81.88 -38.32
C LEU A 836 83.53 -80.41 -37.86
N THR A 837 82.56 -79.98 -37.06
CA THR A 837 82.55 -78.62 -36.46
C THR A 837 82.54 -78.73 -34.93
N ASN A 838 83.57 -78.14 -34.29
CA ASN A 838 83.86 -78.26 -32.85
C ASN A 838 83.65 -79.70 -32.29
N PRO A 839 84.32 -80.72 -32.85
CA PRO A 839 84.08 -82.10 -32.45
C PRO A 839 84.60 -82.39 -31.04
N THR A 840 83.93 -83.34 -30.39
CA THR A 840 84.43 -84.01 -29.18
C THR A 840 85.60 -84.95 -29.49
N LYS A 841 86.37 -85.32 -28.47
CA LYS A 841 87.45 -86.30 -28.61
C LYS A 841 86.93 -87.66 -29.08
N GLU A 842 85.79 -88.09 -28.56
CA GLU A 842 85.15 -89.36 -28.94
C GLU A 842 84.80 -89.41 -30.43
N GLN A 843 84.34 -88.29 -31.02
CA GLN A 843 83.99 -88.22 -32.44
C GLN A 843 85.22 -88.37 -33.36
N VAL A 844 86.36 -87.81 -32.98
CA VAL A 844 87.58 -87.90 -33.79
C VAL A 844 88.30 -89.25 -33.62
N ASP A 845 88.38 -89.78 -32.40
CA ASP A 845 89.00 -91.10 -32.12
C ASP A 845 88.23 -92.26 -32.79
N ALA A 846 86.89 -92.16 -32.91
CA ALA A 846 86.07 -93.17 -33.59
C ALA A 846 86.49 -93.37 -35.06
N ILE A 847 86.76 -92.28 -35.79
CA ILE A 847 87.15 -92.32 -37.20
C ILE A 847 88.55 -92.94 -37.36
N VAL A 848 89.47 -92.65 -36.44
CA VAL A 848 90.83 -93.25 -36.45
C VAL A 848 90.78 -94.75 -36.21
N ASN A 849 89.96 -95.22 -35.25
CA ASN A 849 89.84 -96.64 -34.92
C ASN A 849 89.21 -97.47 -36.05
N GLU A 850 88.27 -96.90 -36.80
CA GLU A 850 87.66 -97.55 -37.97
C GLU A 850 88.71 -97.91 -39.03
N ALA A 851 89.62 -96.98 -39.35
CA ALA A 851 90.71 -97.22 -40.29
C ALA A 851 91.65 -98.36 -39.85
N ILE A 852 91.86 -98.54 -38.53
CA ILE A 852 92.71 -99.61 -37.98
C ILE A 852 92.05 -100.99 -38.20
N GLU A 853 90.75 -101.13 -37.92
CA GLU A 853 90.08 -102.44 -37.95
C GLU A 853 89.91 -102.96 -39.39
N VAL A 854 89.61 -102.09 -40.36
CA VAL A 854 89.54 -102.49 -41.79
C VAL A 854 90.89 -103.04 -42.28
N ASN A 855 91.99 -102.40 -41.89
CA ASN A 855 93.34 -102.86 -42.23
C ASN A 855 93.65 -104.27 -41.67
N LYS A 856 93.19 -104.58 -40.46
CA LYS A 856 93.41 -105.89 -39.83
C LYS A 856 92.67 -107.00 -40.57
N VAL A 857 91.39 -106.78 -40.92
CA VAL A 857 90.55 -107.77 -41.62
C VAL A 857 91.12 -108.12 -43.00
N ALA A 858 91.61 -107.13 -43.74
CA ALA A 858 92.23 -107.32 -45.05
C ALA A 858 93.49 -108.24 -45.02
N GLY A 859 94.24 -108.24 -43.91
CA GLY A 859 95.45 -109.05 -43.76
C GLY A 859 95.21 -110.55 -43.65
N GLU A 860 94.13 -110.97 -43.00
CA GLU A 860 93.83 -112.40 -42.81
C GLU A 860 93.46 -113.11 -44.12
N HIS A 861 92.76 -112.44 -45.05
CA HIS A 861 92.50 -112.99 -46.38
C HIS A 861 93.79 -113.23 -47.18
N ILE A 862 94.78 -112.33 -47.09
CA ILE A 862 96.10 -112.50 -47.72
C ILE A 862 96.82 -113.73 -47.17
N ARG A 863 96.76 -113.93 -45.84
CA ARG A 863 97.36 -115.07 -45.15
C ARG A 863 96.77 -116.41 -45.61
N LEU A 864 95.43 -116.48 -45.73
CA LEU A 864 94.73 -117.69 -46.19
C LEU A 864 95.06 -118.03 -47.66
N LEU A 865 95.09 -117.03 -48.55
CA LEU A 865 95.51 -117.21 -49.96
C LEU A 865 96.96 -117.73 -50.09
N SER A 866 97.84 -117.26 -49.21
CA SER A 866 99.24 -117.70 -49.19
C SER A 866 99.36 -119.17 -48.77
N SER A 867 98.58 -119.61 -47.76
CA SER A 867 98.50 -121.02 -47.35
C SER A 867 97.93 -121.94 -48.44
N ALA A 868 97.02 -121.43 -49.27
CA ALA A 868 96.49 -122.16 -50.42
C ALA A 868 97.58 -122.44 -51.46
N THR A 869 98.33 -121.41 -51.81
CA THR A 869 99.39 -121.48 -52.81
C THR A 869 100.50 -122.48 -52.41
N SER A 870 100.89 -122.51 -51.13
CA SER A 870 101.87 -123.50 -50.61
C SER A 870 101.42 -124.95 -50.74
N THR A 871 100.11 -125.24 -50.65
CA THR A 871 99.59 -126.61 -50.72
C THR A 871 99.72 -127.22 -52.12
N ILE A 872 99.65 -126.39 -53.17
CA ILE A 872 99.89 -126.80 -54.56
C ILE A 872 101.39 -126.96 -54.83
N ILE A 873 102.23 -126.03 -54.35
CA ILE A 873 103.65 -125.94 -54.74
C ILE A 873 104.54 -126.94 -53.99
N ASP A 874 104.41 -127.06 -52.66
CA ASP A 874 105.42 -127.78 -51.85
C ASP A 874 105.26 -129.30 -51.84
N LYS A 875 104.08 -129.83 -52.21
CA LYS A 875 103.78 -131.27 -52.21
C LYS A 875 102.94 -131.68 -53.44
N PRO A 876 103.47 -131.54 -54.68
CA PRO A 876 102.71 -131.83 -55.90
C PRO A 876 102.16 -133.26 -55.92
N ALA A 877 102.91 -134.25 -55.41
CA ALA A 877 102.44 -135.63 -55.27
C ALA A 877 101.14 -135.77 -54.43
N ARG A 878 100.93 -134.90 -53.43
CA ARG A 878 99.69 -134.92 -52.63
C ARG A 878 98.49 -134.42 -53.42
N TYR A 879 98.70 -133.37 -54.21
CA TYR A 879 97.67 -132.85 -55.10
C TYR A 879 97.40 -133.84 -56.24
N GLU A 880 98.44 -134.31 -56.93
CA GLU A 880 98.41 -135.33 -57.99
C GLU A 880 97.60 -136.59 -57.61
N ASN A 881 97.90 -137.21 -56.47
CA ASN A 881 97.22 -138.43 -56.01
C ASN A 881 95.76 -138.23 -55.58
N ALA A 882 95.30 -136.99 -55.44
CA ALA A 882 93.95 -136.69 -54.98
C ALA A 882 92.90 -136.93 -56.06
N SER A 883 91.69 -137.27 -55.63
CA SER A 883 90.56 -137.46 -56.54
C SER A 883 90.26 -136.18 -57.34
N LYS A 884 89.65 -136.36 -58.53
CA LYS A 884 89.28 -135.24 -59.42
C LYS A 884 88.32 -134.25 -58.74
N GLU A 885 87.53 -134.73 -57.78
CA GLU A 885 86.62 -133.94 -56.96
C GLU A 885 87.37 -133.11 -55.89
N THR A 886 88.31 -133.72 -55.16
CA THR A 886 89.17 -133.01 -54.19
C THR A 886 89.92 -131.83 -54.85
N LYS A 887 90.45 -132.03 -56.06
CA LYS A 887 91.14 -130.98 -56.85
C LYS A 887 90.21 -129.83 -57.24
N ALA A 888 89.00 -130.14 -57.73
CA ALA A 888 88.05 -129.13 -58.16
C ALA A 888 87.56 -128.24 -56.98
N ASN A 889 87.29 -128.85 -55.84
CA ASN A 889 86.85 -128.15 -54.64
C ASN A 889 87.95 -127.21 -54.08
N PHE A 890 89.22 -127.60 -54.20
CA PHE A 890 90.35 -126.75 -53.80
C PHE A 890 90.43 -125.47 -54.64
N ASN A 891 90.43 -125.60 -55.97
CA ASN A 891 90.63 -124.45 -56.86
C ASN A 891 89.51 -123.41 -56.73
N ASN A 892 88.26 -123.86 -56.62
CA ASN A 892 87.10 -122.98 -56.44
C ASN A 892 87.21 -122.13 -55.15
N LEU A 893 87.69 -122.72 -54.05
CA LEU A 893 87.91 -121.99 -52.80
C LEU A 893 88.99 -120.90 -52.95
N VAL A 894 90.05 -121.16 -53.72
CA VAL A 894 91.13 -120.18 -53.98
C VAL A 894 90.64 -119.02 -54.85
N GLU A 895 89.89 -119.31 -55.92
CA GLU A 895 89.32 -118.28 -56.80
C GLU A 895 88.37 -117.34 -56.05
N GLN A 896 87.52 -117.88 -55.17
CA GLN A 896 86.64 -117.07 -54.32
C GLN A 896 87.41 -116.13 -53.39
N GLN A 897 88.52 -116.59 -52.80
CA GLN A 897 89.35 -115.72 -51.94
C GLN A 897 90.11 -114.67 -52.75
N LEU A 898 90.57 -115.00 -53.95
CA LEU A 898 91.29 -114.06 -54.81
C LEU A 898 90.37 -112.92 -55.28
N ALA A 899 89.10 -113.22 -55.56
CA ALA A 899 88.08 -112.22 -55.87
C ALA A 899 87.80 -111.25 -54.71
N LEU A 900 87.71 -111.76 -53.47
CA LEU A 900 87.54 -110.93 -52.27
C LEU A 900 88.77 -110.06 -51.98
N TYR A 901 89.97 -110.61 -52.12
CA TYR A 901 91.21 -109.83 -51.96
C TYR A 901 91.33 -108.71 -53.02
N ASN A 902 91.01 -109.01 -54.29
CA ASN A 902 91.02 -107.99 -55.34
C ASN A 902 89.95 -106.91 -55.09
N LYS A 903 88.76 -107.23 -54.56
CA LYS A 903 87.80 -106.19 -54.10
C LYS A 903 88.41 -105.22 -53.09
N VAL A 904 89.21 -105.71 -52.13
CA VAL A 904 89.86 -104.84 -51.13
C VAL A 904 90.97 -104.01 -51.75
N LYS A 905 91.79 -104.62 -52.62
CA LYS A 905 92.92 -103.98 -53.29
C LYS A 905 92.50 -102.94 -54.35
N ASP A 906 91.47 -103.26 -55.12
CA ASP A 906 90.99 -102.48 -56.27
C ASP A 906 89.86 -101.51 -55.88
N SER A 907 89.51 -101.40 -54.59
CA SER A 907 88.62 -100.37 -54.02
C SER A 907 89.12 -98.92 -54.17
N ALA A 908 90.22 -98.73 -54.92
CA ALA A 908 90.72 -97.45 -55.41
C ALA A 908 89.71 -96.66 -56.28
N THR A 909 88.54 -97.23 -56.62
CA THR A 909 87.47 -96.57 -57.39
C THR A 909 86.13 -96.52 -56.64
N GLY A 910 86.11 -95.87 -55.47
CA GLY A 910 84.94 -95.10 -55.03
C GLY A 910 83.80 -95.83 -54.29
N GLN A 911 84.02 -97.03 -53.74
CA GLN A 911 83.08 -97.61 -52.77
C GLN A 911 83.41 -97.23 -51.32
N ASN A 912 82.39 -97.08 -50.48
CA ASN A 912 82.53 -96.66 -49.09
C ASN A 912 83.21 -97.79 -48.26
N PRO A 913 84.28 -97.51 -47.48
CA PRO A 913 84.94 -98.50 -46.64
C PRO A 913 83.99 -99.29 -45.72
N ARG A 914 82.91 -98.67 -45.20
CA ARG A 914 81.92 -99.36 -44.34
C ARG A 914 81.13 -100.45 -45.05
N THR A 915 80.84 -100.29 -46.34
CA THR A 915 80.19 -101.36 -47.13
C THR A 915 81.14 -102.51 -47.41
N LEU A 916 82.44 -102.22 -47.59
CA LEU A 916 83.47 -103.23 -47.76
C LEU A 916 83.71 -104.00 -46.46
N GLU A 917 83.72 -103.30 -45.33
CA GLU A 917 83.82 -103.91 -44.00
C GLU A 917 82.62 -104.82 -43.71
N ALA A 918 81.40 -104.43 -44.07
CA ALA A 918 80.21 -105.28 -43.93
C ALA A 918 80.27 -106.58 -44.78
N GLU A 919 80.84 -106.53 -45.99
CA GLU A 919 81.02 -107.73 -46.83
C GLU A 919 82.13 -108.67 -46.29
N LEU A 920 83.25 -108.13 -45.78
CA LEU A 920 84.35 -108.95 -45.24
C LEU A 920 84.09 -109.47 -43.81
N LYS A 921 83.33 -108.74 -42.99
CA LYS A 921 83.09 -109.05 -41.57
C LYS A 921 81.90 -109.99 -41.34
N ASN A 922 81.29 -110.50 -42.41
CA ASN A 922 80.15 -111.41 -42.34
C ASN A 922 80.62 -112.79 -41.84
N ALA A 923 80.44 -113.06 -40.54
CA ALA A 923 81.13 -114.10 -39.77
C ALA A 923 80.99 -115.55 -40.27
N THR A 924 80.08 -115.83 -41.21
CA THR A 924 79.98 -117.14 -41.87
C THR A 924 80.93 -117.33 -43.06
N SER A 925 81.72 -116.33 -43.47
CA SER A 925 82.73 -116.49 -44.52
C SER A 925 84.06 -116.98 -43.95
N LEU A 926 84.82 -116.14 -43.23
CA LEU A 926 86.22 -116.40 -42.87
C LEU A 926 86.41 -117.69 -42.05
N GLU A 927 85.49 -117.98 -41.14
CA GLU A 927 85.49 -119.21 -40.33
C GLU A 927 85.22 -120.44 -41.23
N LYS A 928 84.15 -120.44 -42.05
CA LYS A 928 83.88 -121.53 -43.01
C LYS A 928 84.95 -121.69 -44.08
N ILE A 929 85.62 -120.61 -44.49
CA ILE A 929 86.76 -120.67 -45.42
C ILE A 929 87.92 -121.41 -44.75
N THR A 930 88.20 -121.09 -43.49
CA THR A 930 89.22 -121.76 -42.67
C THR A 930 88.87 -123.24 -42.44
N GLU A 931 87.61 -123.55 -42.12
CA GLU A 931 87.11 -124.93 -42.01
C GLU A 931 87.22 -125.70 -43.35
N SER A 932 86.78 -125.09 -44.46
CA SER A 932 86.84 -125.70 -45.79
C SER A 932 88.28 -126.01 -46.20
N PHE A 933 89.19 -125.07 -45.91
CA PHE A 933 90.62 -125.25 -46.17
C PHE A 933 91.23 -126.39 -45.34
N ASN A 934 90.85 -126.49 -44.06
CA ASN A 934 91.24 -127.59 -43.17
C ASN A 934 90.66 -128.94 -43.63
N ALA A 935 89.38 -128.99 -44.03
CA ALA A 935 88.72 -130.21 -44.50
C ALA A 935 89.36 -130.75 -45.79
N LEU A 936 89.67 -129.87 -46.75
CA LEU A 936 90.43 -130.20 -47.95
C LEU A 936 91.83 -130.76 -47.60
N SER A 937 92.55 -130.12 -46.68
CA SER A 937 93.85 -130.59 -46.21
C SER A 937 93.79 -131.99 -45.57
N GLN A 938 92.70 -132.31 -44.85
CA GLN A 938 92.45 -133.67 -44.34
C GLN A 938 92.11 -134.69 -45.44
N ALA A 939 91.32 -134.30 -46.45
CA ALA A 939 91.03 -135.16 -47.60
C ALA A 939 92.33 -135.55 -48.35
N PHE A 940 93.20 -134.57 -48.64
CA PHE A 940 94.54 -134.81 -49.20
C PHE A 940 95.36 -135.78 -48.34
N ASN A 941 95.32 -135.67 -47.01
CA ASN A 941 96.03 -136.62 -46.13
C ASN A 941 95.47 -138.06 -46.24
N LYS A 942 94.14 -138.21 -46.29
CA LYS A 942 93.46 -139.51 -46.28
C LYS A 942 93.62 -140.30 -47.59
N GLU A 943 93.56 -139.63 -48.73
CA GLU A 943 93.72 -140.27 -50.04
C GLU A 943 95.17 -140.78 -50.23
N ASN A 944 96.17 -140.04 -49.74
CA ASN A 944 97.58 -140.42 -49.86
C ASN A 944 98.00 -141.63 -48.99
N LEU A 945 97.30 -141.95 -47.89
CA LEU A 945 97.60 -143.17 -47.12
C LEU A 945 97.22 -144.45 -47.87
N LYS A 946 96.10 -144.46 -48.61
CA LYS A 946 95.59 -145.66 -49.30
C LYS A 946 96.47 -146.16 -50.45
N ALA A 947 97.37 -145.32 -50.96
CA ALA A 947 98.29 -145.69 -52.04
C ALA A 947 99.51 -146.50 -51.57
N ALA A 948 99.75 -146.61 -50.25
CA ALA A 948 101.00 -147.13 -49.70
C ALA A 948 101.02 -148.65 -49.39
N GLU A 949 99.88 -149.33 -49.34
CA GLU A 949 99.77 -150.67 -48.73
C GLU A 949 99.77 -151.87 -49.70
N ALA A 950 100.17 -151.69 -50.98
CA ALA A 950 100.04 -152.74 -52.01
C ALA A 950 101.34 -153.09 -52.78
N LYS A 951 102.23 -153.94 -52.21
CA LYS A 951 103.20 -154.85 -52.91
C LYS A 951 104.06 -155.72 -51.94
N PRO A 952 104.39 -156.99 -52.27
CA PRO A 952 105.19 -157.89 -51.41
C PRO A 952 106.71 -157.99 -51.76
N VAL A 953 107.46 -158.77 -50.96
CA VAL A 953 108.93 -158.74 -50.72
C VAL A 953 109.81 -159.53 -51.72
N VAL A 954 110.97 -158.96 -52.11
CA VAL A 954 112.24 -159.69 -52.40
C VAL A 954 113.43 -158.93 -51.78
N ASN A 955 114.45 -159.67 -51.33
CA ASN A 955 115.59 -159.26 -50.50
C ASN A 955 116.84 -158.81 -51.32
N ASN A 956 117.49 -157.69 -50.98
CA ASN A 956 118.96 -157.56 -51.10
C ASN A 956 119.60 -156.40 -50.30
N LYS A 957 120.45 -156.79 -49.32
CA LYS A 957 121.74 -156.24 -48.82
C LYS A 957 122.30 -154.85 -49.27
N VAL A 958 123.06 -154.23 -48.33
CA VAL A 958 124.12 -153.16 -48.44
C VAL A 958 123.75 -151.71 -48.00
N GLU A 959 124.26 -151.31 -46.81
CA GLU A 959 125.09 -150.13 -46.41
C GLU A 959 125.07 -148.79 -47.23
N SER A 960 125.29 -147.57 -46.69
CA SER A 960 125.68 -147.07 -45.34
C SER A 960 125.44 -145.53 -45.14
N ASN A 961 125.46 -145.07 -43.87
CA ASN A 961 125.86 -143.74 -43.31
C ASN A 961 125.12 -142.42 -43.71
N SER A 962 124.97 -141.38 -42.84
CA SER A 962 125.14 -141.23 -41.36
C SER A 962 124.67 -139.83 -40.87
N ASP A 963 124.15 -139.72 -39.62
CA ASP A 963 124.21 -138.56 -38.68
C ASP A 963 123.51 -137.18 -39.03
N ASN A 964 123.03 -136.30 -38.11
CA ASN A 964 123.04 -136.21 -36.62
C ASN A 964 121.95 -135.24 -36.02
N ASN A 965 121.72 -135.26 -34.67
CA ASN A 965 121.05 -134.28 -33.75
C ASN A 965 119.61 -133.75 -34.02
N TRP A 966 118.56 -133.79 -33.16
CA TRP A 966 118.20 -134.22 -31.76
C TRP A 966 118.11 -133.20 -30.56
N LYS A 967 116.84 -132.92 -30.13
CA LYS A 967 116.22 -132.54 -28.81
C LYS A 967 116.52 -131.23 -28.00
N LYS A 968 115.49 -130.85 -27.21
CA LYS A 968 115.34 -129.81 -26.14
C LYS A 968 115.11 -128.36 -26.67
N TRP A 969 114.23 -127.47 -26.16
CA TRP A 969 113.38 -127.43 -24.94
C TRP A 969 111.84 -127.34 -25.23
N LEU A 970 111.06 -126.59 -24.42
CA LEU A 970 110.01 -127.18 -23.57
C LEU A 970 109.21 -126.13 -22.73
N TRP A 971 107.86 -126.24 -22.66
CA TRP A 971 106.88 -125.66 -21.67
C TRP A 971 106.65 -124.11 -21.64
N ILE A 972 105.42 -123.55 -21.76
CA ILE A 972 104.26 -123.47 -20.80
C ILE A 972 104.60 -122.63 -19.53
N PRO A 973 103.84 -121.58 -19.06
CA PRO A 973 102.36 -121.51 -18.95
C PRO A 973 101.60 -120.16 -19.16
N VAL A 974 100.27 -120.30 -19.00
CA VAL A 974 99.10 -119.39 -18.86
C VAL A 974 99.16 -118.31 -17.76
N SER A 975 98.51 -117.14 -17.98
CA SER A 975 97.66 -116.33 -17.05
C SER A 975 97.34 -114.93 -17.65
N LEU A 976 96.40 -114.07 -17.26
CA LEU A 976 95.08 -113.99 -16.55
C LEU A 976 94.92 -112.48 -16.14
N LEU A 977 93.74 -112.03 -15.67
CA LEU A 977 93.41 -110.73 -15.01
C LEU A 977 93.33 -109.41 -15.83
N VAL A 978 92.60 -108.33 -15.43
CA VAL A 978 91.27 -108.12 -14.74
C VAL A 978 90.95 -106.61 -14.52
N VAL A 979 89.64 -106.26 -14.57
CA VAL A 979 88.80 -105.21 -13.88
C VAL A 979 89.41 -103.95 -13.20
N GLY A 980 88.69 -102.81 -13.35
CA GLY A 980 88.50 -101.74 -12.34
C GLY A 980 88.25 -100.33 -12.95
N THR A 981 87.18 -99.54 -12.79
CA THR A 981 86.19 -99.22 -11.71
C THR A 981 86.82 -98.49 -10.50
N VAL A 982 86.29 -97.42 -9.86
CA VAL A 982 84.95 -96.77 -9.85
C VAL A 982 84.94 -95.44 -9.00
N ILE A 983 83.79 -94.74 -8.83
CA ILE A 983 83.41 -93.85 -7.67
C ILE A 983 83.86 -92.34 -7.70
N ILE A 984 83.19 -91.27 -7.17
CA ILE A 984 81.97 -90.96 -6.32
C ILE A 984 81.35 -89.62 -6.87
N ALA A 985 80.04 -89.31 -6.93
CA ALA A 985 79.08 -88.75 -5.92
C ALA A 985 79.68 -87.74 -4.87
N ALA A 986 78.96 -86.82 -4.18
CA ALA A 986 77.52 -86.57 -3.94
C ALA A 986 77.25 -85.05 -3.73
N GLY A 987 76.03 -84.52 -3.95
CA GLY A 987 75.06 -84.19 -2.88
C GLY A 987 74.93 -82.67 -2.65
N LEU A 988 73.95 -82.07 -1.97
CA LEU A 988 72.65 -82.48 -1.41
C LEU A 988 71.92 -81.20 -0.89
N LEU A 989 70.56 -81.17 -0.88
CA LEU A 989 69.71 -80.45 0.12
C LEU A 989 69.75 -78.88 0.17
N ARG A 990 68.74 -78.12 0.67
CA ARG A 990 67.30 -78.37 0.97
C ARG A 990 66.50 -77.04 0.96
N VAL A 991 65.23 -77.16 0.58
CA VAL A 991 64.08 -76.29 0.89
C VAL A 991 64.08 -75.68 2.31
N TYR A 992 63.65 -74.40 2.48
CA TYR A 992 62.54 -74.03 3.39
C TYR A 992 61.89 -72.65 3.11
N SER A 993 60.69 -72.45 3.65
CA SER A 993 59.70 -71.41 3.31
C SER A 993 59.74 -70.13 4.17
N LYS A 994 59.21 -69.01 3.64
CA LYS A 994 58.01 -68.33 4.20
C LYS A 994 57.49 -67.11 3.41
N LYS A 995 56.16 -67.08 3.27
CA LYS A 995 55.21 -65.94 3.26
C LYS A 995 55.71 -64.48 3.15
N LYS A 996 55.04 -63.75 2.23
CA LYS A 996 54.43 -62.39 2.36
C LYS A 996 55.22 -61.18 1.81
N VAL A 997 54.45 -60.26 1.22
CA VAL A 997 54.60 -58.78 1.10
C VAL A 997 54.66 -58.21 -0.34
N SER A 998 53.74 -57.27 -0.58
CA SER A 998 53.52 -56.27 -1.66
C SER A 998 54.44 -56.22 -2.90
N LYS A 999 53.81 -56.15 -4.08
CA LYS A 999 53.30 -54.85 -4.58
C LYS A 999 51.91 -55.02 -5.17
#